data_AF-A0A3M6W9F9-F1
#
_entry.id   AF-A0A3M6W9F9-F1
#
_cell.length_a   1.000
_cell.length_b   1.000
_cell.length_c   1.000
_cell.angle_alpha   90.00
_cell.angle_beta   90.00
_cell.angle_gamma   90.00
#
_symmetry.space_group_name_H-M   'P 1'
#
loop_
_entity.id
_entity.type
_entity.pdbx_description
1 polymer ?
#
loop_
_entity_poly.entity_id
_entity_poly.type
_entity_poly.pdbx_seq_one_letter_code
_entity_poly.pdbx_strand_id
1 'polypeptide(L)'
;MPAPDLVDHSPFNASPAPPIPTANNLILIDNYDSFTWNVYQYLVLEGATVTVYRNDKITLDDLKAKNPTQLVVSPGPGHPETDSGVSKAAIEYFSGKIPVLGVCMGEQCIFSVFGGRVEQTGEILHGKTSPLRHDSKGVYAGLNQDLPVTRYHSLAGTHPTLPECLEVSSWIASGPDGGKGVIMGVRHKEFLVEGVQFHPESILTEDGRGMVKNFLRMRGGTWAENEKLQKESNSASTGGAAAASSANGATDKKTSILERIYAHRRSALAAQKEIPSQRPEDLQASYDLDLSPPLISFPERLRQSPYKLSLMAEIKRASPSKGIISLSACAPAQARTYALAGASTISVLTEPEWFKGSIDDLKAVRRALDGMSNRPAVLRKEFVFEEYQILEARLAGADTVLLIVKMLDQLTLERLYKYSQFLGMEPLVEVNTVEEMEVAVKLGSKVIGVNNRNLTTFDVDMETTTRLMQMVPKETILCALSGISGPQDVKPYQENGVGAVLVGEALMRAKETSKFIAELLGGGEAVTKSKQQKNVLVKVCGTRSAIAAETAISAGADLIGMILVKGRKRCVDTETALQISQAVHTTMKPAGLVEAGAATPAAGTPAHQKEVPMFKLPGTGTKAHSFFEHTTTHFLRHPTSALLVGVFQDQPLEYILEQVDVLGLDIVQLHGNEPIEWANLIPRPVIHAFKPDAAALRTTGYHSVPLLDSGAGGTGEQLAAPAVKELLEKDEGLSVILAGGLNADNVQSVVKGLGDVAGSRVIGVDVSSGVEHEGGQDLEKIKTFVTAAKALEKQ
;
A
#
# COMPACT_ATOMS: atom_id res chain seq x y z
N MET A 1 38.35 -3.01 -25.56
CA MET A 1 38.31 -4.38 -25.00
C MET A 1 37.10 -5.08 -25.61
N PRO A 2 37.13 -6.40 -25.91
CA PRO A 2 35.87 -7.13 -26.12
C PRO A 2 35.00 -6.92 -24.88
N ALA A 3 33.70 -6.71 -25.04
CA ALA A 3 32.78 -6.40 -23.94
C ALA A 3 32.97 -7.47 -22.83
N PRO A 4 33.59 -7.13 -21.68
CA PRO A 4 33.54 -8.02 -20.53
C PRO A 4 32.08 -8.16 -20.12
N ASP A 5 31.74 -9.19 -19.35
CA ASP A 5 30.41 -9.45 -18.77
C ASP A 5 29.92 -8.24 -17.95
N LEU A 6 29.50 -7.18 -18.63
CA LEU A 6 29.06 -5.90 -18.08
C LEU A 6 27.62 -6.12 -17.61
N VAL A 7 27.50 -6.37 -16.32
CA VAL A 7 26.21 -6.47 -15.64
C VAL A 7 25.73 -5.05 -15.33
N ASP A 8 24.64 -4.64 -16.00
CA ASP A 8 23.82 -3.51 -15.57
C ASP A 8 23.13 -3.92 -14.28
N HIS A 9 23.30 -3.16 -13.20
CA HIS A 9 22.63 -3.39 -11.90
C HIS A 9 21.47 -2.42 -11.68
N SER A 10 21.09 -1.64 -12.70
CA SER A 10 19.87 -0.85 -12.65
C SER A 10 18.65 -1.78 -12.56
N PRO A 11 17.54 -1.36 -11.93
CA PRO A 11 16.37 -2.22 -11.69
C PRO A 11 15.77 -2.84 -12.97
N PHE A 12 16.18 -2.39 -14.16
CA PHE A 12 15.71 -2.86 -15.45
C PHE A 12 16.61 -3.91 -16.13
N ASN A 13 17.77 -4.28 -15.54
CA ASN A 13 18.74 -5.31 -16.02
C ASN A 13 18.61 -5.66 -17.51
N ALA A 14 18.76 -4.67 -18.39
CA ALA A 14 18.44 -4.86 -19.80
C ALA A 14 19.61 -5.54 -20.51
N SER A 15 19.34 -6.65 -21.21
CA SER A 15 20.30 -7.36 -22.03
C SER A 15 21.01 -6.39 -23.00
N PRO A 16 22.32 -6.58 -23.26
CA PRO A 16 23.02 -5.77 -24.24
C PRO A 16 22.30 -5.78 -25.59
N ALA A 17 22.08 -4.60 -26.17
CA ALA A 17 21.54 -4.46 -27.51
C ALA A 17 22.56 -4.97 -28.53
N PRO A 18 22.10 -5.50 -29.69
CA PRO A 18 22.99 -5.84 -30.79
C PRO A 18 23.87 -4.64 -31.20
N PRO A 19 25.09 -4.87 -31.69
CA PRO A 19 25.97 -3.79 -32.15
C PRO A 19 25.27 -2.85 -33.15
N ILE A 20 25.38 -1.55 -32.93
CA ILE A 20 24.81 -0.53 -33.79
C ILE A 20 25.84 -0.15 -34.86
N PRO A 21 25.57 -0.38 -36.16
CA PRO A 21 26.56 -0.13 -37.22
C PRO A 21 27.04 1.32 -37.30
N THR A 22 26.17 2.28 -36.95
CA THR A 22 26.53 3.70 -36.95
C THR A 22 27.55 4.03 -35.85
N ALA A 23 27.60 3.27 -34.76
CA ALA A 23 28.46 3.53 -33.60
C ALA A 23 29.55 2.45 -33.41
N ASN A 24 30.24 2.11 -34.49
CA ASN A 24 31.28 1.07 -34.50
C ASN A 24 32.67 1.56 -34.02
N ASN A 25 32.87 2.88 -33.86
CA ASN A 25 34.11 3.48 -33.36
C ASN A 25 33.81 4.79 -32.62
N LEU A 26 33.10 4.69 -31.48
CA LEU A 26 32.76 5.84 -30.66
C LEU A 26 33.92 6.18 -29.71
N ILE A 27 34.28 7.46 -29.62
CA ILE A 27 35.24 7.95 -28.63
C ILE A 27 34.51 8.66 -27.49
N LEU A 28 34.80 8.25 -26.25
CA LEU A 28 34.39 8.92 -25.03
C LEU A 28 35.59 9.65 -24.41
N ILE A 29 35.51 10.97 -24.26
CA ILE A 29 36.50 11.76 -23.52
C ILE A 29 36.08 11.79 -22.05
N ASP A 30 36.93 11.23 -21.18
CA ASP A 30 36.77 11.20 -19.72
C ASP A 30 37.34 12.47 -19.08
N ASN A 31 36.46 13.30 -18.53
CA ASN A 31 36.82 14.49 -17.75
C ASN A 31 36.95 14.20 -16.23
N TYR A 32 37.31 12.97 -15.85
CA TYR A 32 37.58 12.56 -14.46
C TYR A 32 36.36 12.60 -13.51
N ASP A 33 35.17 12.27 -14.02
CA ASP A 33 33.98 12.14 -13.19
C ASP A 33 33.74 10.69 -12.74
N SER A 34 33.20 10.52 -11.54
CA SER A 34 32.81 9.21 -11.01
C SER A 34 31.75 8.48 -11.88
N PHE A 35 30.97 9.23 -12.66
CA PHE A 35 29.91 8.72 -13.53
C PHE A 35 30.35 8.47 -14.99
N THR A 36 31.60 8.77 -15.39
CA THR A 36 32.07 8.51 -16.76
C THR A 36 31.89 7.04 -17.16
N TRP A 37 32.11 6.10 -16.24
CA TRP A 37 31.96 4.67 -16.51
C TRP A 37 30.50 4.21 -16.61
N ASN A 38 29.56 4.95 -16.01
CA ASN A 38 28.13 4.73 -16.22
C ASN A 38 27.71 5.16 -17.63
N VAL A 39 28.24 6.29 -18.12
CA VAL A 39 28.06 6.70 -19.53
C VAL A 39 28.64 5.65 -20.47
N TYR A 40 29.87 5.18 -20.22
CA TYR A 40 30.49 4.08 -20.98
C TYR A 40 29.61 2.83 -20.98
N GLN A 41 29.11 2.42 -19.81
CA GLN A 41 28.24 1.25 -19.67
C GLN A 41 26.98 1.39 -20.53
N TYR A 42 26.27 2.52 -20.47
CA TYR A 42 25.05 2.74 -21.27
C TYR A 42 25.35 2.72 -22.78
N LEU A 43 26.46 3.31 -23.21
CA LEU A 43 26.86 3.29 -24.62
C LEU A 43 27.13 1.86 -25.12
N VAL A 44 27.86 1.05 -24.35
CA VAL A 44 28.17 -0.34 -24.70
C VAL A 44 26.91 -1.21 -24.66
N LEU A 45 26.06 -1.04 -23.64
CA LEU A 45 24.81 -1.78 -23.51
C LEU A 45 23.79 -1.43 -24.60
N GLU A 46 23.87 -0.26 -25.22
CA GLU A 46 23.07 0.10 -26.40
C GLU A 46 23.77 -0.24 -27.72
N GLY A 47 24.89 -0.99 -27.68
CA GLY A 47 25.51 -1.58 -28.87
C GLY A 47 26.63 -0.76 -29.50
N ALA A 48 27.14 0.28 -28.84
CA ALA A 48 28.32 1.02 -29.33
C ALA A 48 29.63 0.28 -29.04
N THR A 49 30.61 0.42 -29.93
CA THR A 49 32.01 0.07 -29.64
C THR A 49 32.73 1.33 -29.19
N VAL A 50 33.08 1.39 -27.89
CA VAL A 50 33.56 2.61 -27.24
C VAL A 50 35.05 2.52 -26.87
N THR A 51 35.80 3.55 -27.20
CA THR A 51 37.17 3.77 -26.70
C THR A 51 37.22 5.02 -25.82
N VAL A 52 37.71 4.87 -24.59
CA VAL A 52 37.78 5.96 -23.61
C VAL A 52 39.18 6.55 -23.55
N TYR A 53 39.28 7.89 -23.60
CA TYR A 53 40.53 8.61 -23.36
C TYR A 53 40.30 9.70 -22.32
N ARG A 54 41.22 9.81 -21.36
CA ARG A 54 41.21 10.94 -20.41
C ARG A 54 41.55 12.24 -21.12
N ASN A 55 40.91 13.32 -20.72
CA ASN A 55 40.97 14.62 -21.39
C ASN A 55 42.38 15.26 -21.48
N ASP A 56 43.35 14.76 -20.71
CA ASP A 56 44.75 15.20 -20.68
C ASP A 56 45.75 14.10 -21.15
N LYS A 57 45.25 12.93 -21.56
CA LYS A 57 46.07 11.78 -22.01
C LYS A 57 46.00 11.51 -23.51
N ILE A 58 45.31 12.34 -24.27
CA ILE A 58 45.26 12.27 -25.73
C ILE A 58 45.36 13.68 -26.32
N THR A 59 46.09 13.82 -27.42
CA THR A 59 46.13 15.09 -28.15
C THR A 59 44.99 15.17 -29.17
N LEU A 60 44.67 16.38 -29.61
CA LEU A 60 43.65 16.57 -30.66
C LEU A 60 44.06 15.86 -31.97
N ASP A 61 45.35 15.86 -32.33
CA ASP A 61 45.83 15.20 -33.54
C ASP A 61 45.74 13.68 -33.45
N ASP A 62 45.98 13.11 -32.27
CA ASP A 62 45.75 11.68 -32.02
C ASP A 62 44.26 11.33 -32.16
N LEU A 63 43.36 12.16 -31.63
CA LEU A 63 41.91 11.97 -31.78
C LEU A 63 41.48 11.97 -33.24
N LYS A 64 42.02 12.90 -34.05
CA LYS A 64 41.79 12.94 -35.51
C LYS A 64 42.22 11.63 -36.16
N ALA A 65 43.42 11.15 -35.82
CA ALA A 65 43.98 9.93 -36.38
C ALA A 65 43.19 8.67 -36.03
N LYS A 66 42.34 8.70 -34.99
CA LYS A 66 41.45 7.57 -34.63
C LYS A 66 40.20 7.46 -35.51
N ASN A 67 39.88 8.45 -36.34
CA ASN A 67 38.70 8.47 -37.20
C ASN A 67 37.40 8.05 -36.46
N PRO A 68 37.02 8.74 -35.36
CA PRO A 68 35.81 8.40 -34.62
C PRO A 68 34.56 8.52 -35.48
N THR A 69 33.59 7.63 -35.27
CA THR A 69 32.25 7.75 -35.86
C THR A 69 31.35 8.68 -35.06
N GLN A 70 31.57 8.79 -33.76
CA GLN A 70 30.90 9.72 -32.83
C GLN A 70 31.86 10.14 -31.73
N LEU A 71 31.59 11.32 -31.17
CA LEU A 71 32.26 11.83 -29.99
C LEU A 71 31.26 11.99 -28.84
N VAL A 72 31.63 11.49 -27.66
CA VAL A 72 30.93 11.80 -26.40
C VAL A 72 31.92 12.45 -25.45
N VAL A 73 31.50 13.55 -24.82
CA VAL A 73 32.27 14.23 -23.76
C VAL A 73 31.55 13.99 -22.44
N SER A 74 32.24 13.33 -21.51
CA SER A 74 31.67 12.91 -20.23
C SER A 74 31.41 14.10 -19.29
N PRO A 75 30.65 13.87 -18.19
CA PRO A 75 30.68 14.75 -17.03
C PRO A 75 32.10 14.92 -16.48
N GLY A 76 32.30 15.95 -15.66
CA GLY A 76 33.58 16.32 -15.07
C GLY A 76 33.40 17.35 -13.95
N PRO A 77 34.26 17.33 -12.92
CA PRO A 77 34.31 18.42 -11.94
C PRO A 77 34.96 19.68 -12.54
N GLY A 78 34.78 20.81 -11.86
CA GLY A 78 35.45 22.07 -12.22
C GLY A 78 34.68 22.92 -13.21
N HIS A 79 35.39 23.68 -14.05
CA HIS A 79 34.84 24.61 -15.03
C HIS A 79 35.35 24.27 -16.45
N PRO A 80 34.50 24.37 -17.50
CA PRO A 80 34.91 24.00 -18.86
C PRO A 80 36.13 24.77 -19.39
N GLU A 81 36.37 25.99 -18.91
CA GLU A 81 37.55 26.79 -19.32
C GLU A 81 38.88 26.31 -18.74
N THR A 82 38.87 25.68 -17.57
CA THR A 82 40.09 25.37 -16.81
C THR A 82 40.36 23.88 -16.71
N ASP A 83 39.32 23.05 -16.71
CA ASP A 83 39.41 21.65 -16.29
C ASP A 83 39.05 20.63 -17.40
N SER A 84 38.61 21.10 -18.57
CA SER A 84 38.09 20.23 -19.64
C SER A 84 39.15 19.62 -20.58
N GLY A 85 40.42 19.97 -20.41
CA GLY A 85 41.52 19.44 -21.23
C GLY A 85 41.27 19.59 -22.74
N VAL A 86 41.42 18.49 -23.49
CA VAL A 86 41.19 18.47 -24.95
C VAL A 86 39.72 18.58 -25.36
N SER A 87 38.77 18.47 -24.44
CA SER A 87 37.33 18.34 -24.73
C SER A 87 36.78 19.48 -25.60
N LYS A 88 37.08 20.74 -25.26
CA LYS A 88 36.64 21.91 -26.04
C LYS A 88 37.19 21.90 -27.47
N ALA A 89 38.49 21.64 -27.61
CA ALA A 89 39.16 21.59 -28.90
C ALA A 89 38.65 20.42 -29.77
N ALA A 90 38.29 19.29 -29.13
CA ALA A 90 37.67 18.17 -29.79
C ALA A 90 36.25 18.51 -30.28
N ILE A 91 35.40 19.13 -29.44
CA ILE A 91 34.06 19.58 -29.82
C ILE A 91 34.14 20.54 -31.01
N GLU A 92 35.01 21.55 -30.93
CA GLU A 92 35.21 22.53 -32.01
C GLU A 92 35.62 21.86 -33.32
N TYR A 93 36.58 20.93 -33.26
CA TYR A 93 37.05 20.24 -34.45
C TYR A 93 36.02 19.28 -35.05
N PHE A 94 35.32 18.48 -34.23
CA PHE A 94 34.42 17.43 -34.72
C PHE A 94 33.00 17.93 -35.03
N SER A 95 32.63 19.12 -34.56
CA SER A 95 31.41 19.81 -34.97
C SER A 95 31.33 19.93 -36.49
N GLY A 96 30.18 19.58 -37.07
CA GLY A 96 29.99 19.60 -38.52
C GLY A 96 30.62 18.41 -39.26
N LYS A 97 31.27 17.46 -38.56
CA LYS A 97 31.91 16.28 -39.17
C LYS A 97 31.30 14.96 -38.72
N ILE A 98 31.04 14.83 -37.42
CA ILE A 98 30.44 13.64 -36.81
C ILE A 98 29.44 14.04 -35.72
N PRO A 99 28.55 13.14 -35.28
CA PRO A 99 27.69 13.40 -34.12
C PRO A 99 28.50 13.64 -32.85
N VAL A 100 28.15 14.68 -32.09
CA VAL A 100 28.78 15.02 -30.80
C VAL A 100 27.72 15.11 -29.70
N LEU A 101 27.93 14.38 -28.60
CA LEU A 101 27.09 14.45 -27.40
C LEU A 101 27.90 14.93 -26.18
N GLY A 102 27.40 15.92 -25.46
CA GLY A 102 27.98 16.38 -24.21
C GLY A 102 27.08 16.07 -23.01
N VAL A 103 27.65 15.55 -21.91
CA VAL A 103 26.91 15.29 -20.67
C VAL A 103 27.48 16.15 -19.53
N CYS A 104 26.63 16.91 -18.85
CA CYS A 104 26.99 17.83 -17.76
C CYS A 104 28.14 18.79 -18.16
N MET A 105 29.38 18.56 -17.70
CA MET A 105 30.57 19.29 -18.17
C MET A 105 30.72 19.26 -19.70
N GLY A 106 30.33 18.16 -20.36
CA GLY A 106 30.31 18.07 -21.81
C GLY A 106 29.35 19.06 -22.48
N GLU A 107 28.13 19.24 -21.93
CA GLU A 107 27.22 20.30 -22.40
C GLU A 107 27.83 21.68 -22.15
N GLN A 108 28.41 21.89 -20.98
CA GLN A 108 29.05 23.16 -20.63
C GLN A 108 30.21 23.50 -21.58
N CYS A 109 30.98 22.50 -22.04
CA CYS A 109 31.99 22.67 -23.07
C CYS A 109 31.35 23.06 -24.42
N ILE A 110 30.24 22.42 -24.82
CA ILE A 110 29.49 22.79 -26.04
C ILE A 110 29.04 24.26 -25.94
N PHE A 111 28.42 24.63 -24.82
CA PHE A 111 27.93 25.97 -24.56
C PHE A 111 29.05 27.02 -24.65
N SER A 112 30.21 26.73 -24.06
CA SER A 112 31.41 27.57 -24.07
C SER A 112 32.06 27.69 -25.46
N VAL A 113 32.25 26.57 -26.18
CA VAL A 113 32.87 26.54 -27.51
C VAL A 113 32.12 27.44 -28.50
N PHE A 114 30.79 27.50 -28.40
CA PHE A 114 29.97 28.33 -29.27
C PHE A 114 29.76 29.76 -28.77
N GLY A 115 30.52 30.19 -27.74
CA GLY A 115 30.55 31.57 -27.27
C GLY A 115 29.61 31.90 -26.11
N GLY A 116 29.00 30.89 -25.49
CA GLY A 116 28.16 31.06 -24.32
C GLY A 116 28.96 31.09 -23.03
N ARG A 117 28.36 31.57 -21.93
CA ARG A 117 28.98 31.56 -20.60
C ARG A 117 28.31 30.55 -19.69
N VAL A 118 29.15 29.83 -18.94
CA VAL A 118 28.73 28.90 -17.91
C VAL A 118 28.90 29.61 -16.57
N GLU A 119 27.80 29.76 -15.82
CA GLU A 119 27.76 30.53 -14.59
C GLU A 119 27.06 29.73 -13.48
N GLN A 120 27.19 30.19 -12.24
CA GLN A 120 26.58 29.53 -11.09
C GLN A 120 25.06 29.60 -11.15
N THR A 121 24.41 28.44 -11.04
CA THR A 121 22.96 28.34 -10.95
C THR A 121 22.50 28.69 -9.54
N GLY A 122 21.41 29.46 -9.41
CA GLY A 122 20.89 29.89 -8.11
C GLY A 122 20.45 28.74 -7.19
N GLU A 123 20.22 27.54 -7.74
CA GLU A 123 19.99 26.31 -6.98
C GLU A 123 21.15 25.33 -7.19
N ILE A 124 21.73 24.84 -6.09
CA ILE A 124 22.70 23.75 -6.08
C ILE A 124 21.93 22.45 -5.87
N LEU A 125 21.98 21.54 -6.84
CA LEU A 125 21.24 20.28 -6.80
C LEU A 125 22.16 19.11 -7.11
N HIS A 126 22.39 18.26 -6.10
CA HIS A 126 23.17 17.04 -6.20
C HIS A 126 22.30 15.83 -5.84
N GLY A 127 22.10 14.92 -6.80
CA GLY A 127 21.37 13.66 -6.60
C GLY A 127 19.87 13.83 -6.43
N LYS A 128 19.29 14.94 -6.92
CA LYS A 128 17.84 15.16 -6.91
C LYS A 128 17.27 15.06 -8.31
N THR A 129 16.04 14.53 -8.41
CA THR A 129 15.30 14.46 -9.66
C THR A 129 14.49 15.73 -9.90
N SER A 130 14.32 16.11 -11.16
CA SER A 130 13.43 17.19 -11.59
C SER A 130 12.64 16.77 -12.83
N PRO A 131 11.39 17.23 -13.03
CA PRO A 131 10.60 16.90 -14.21
C PRO A 131 11.11 17.65 -15.44
N LEU A 132 11.66 16.93 -16.41
CA LEU A 132 12.23 17.49 -17.64
C LEU A 132 11.15 17.76 -18.68
N ARG A 133 11.15 18.98 -19.23
CA ARG A 133 10.44 19.32 -20.48
C ARG A 133 11.44 19.33 -21.63
N HIS A 134 11.03 18.84 -22.80
CA HIS A 134 11.89 18.79 -23.98
C HIS A 134 11.13 18.98 -25.28
N ASP A 135 11.85 19.23 -26.37
CA ASP A 135 11.28 19.45 -27.70
C ASP A 135 10.93 18.16 -28.49
N SER A 136 11.25 16.99 -27.92
CA SER A 136 10.99 15.65 -28.48
C SER A 136 11.75 15.37 -29.78
N LYS A 137 12.85 16.09 -30.02
CA LYS A 137 13.77 15.88 -31.14
C LYS A 137 15.12 15.36 -30.62
N GLY A 138 16.00 14.97 -31.54
CA GLY A 138 17.37 14.57 -31.22
C GLY A 138 17.39 13.41 -30.23
N VAL A 139 18.14 13.54 -29.15
CA VAL A 139 18.20 12.54 -28.07
C VAL A 139 16.85 12.29 -27.40
N TYR A 140 15.90 13.23 -27.46
CA TYR A 140 14.57 13.12 -26.85
C TYR A 140 13.52 12.49 -27.77
N ALA A 141 13.89 12.03 -28.97
CA ALA A 141 12.95 11.47 -29.93
C ALA A 141 12.18 10.27 -29.36
N GLY A 142 10.84 10.38 -29.35
CA GLY A 142 9.95 9.31 -28.89
C GLY A 142 9.89 9.12 -27.37
N LEU A 143 10.50 10.02 -26.58
CA LEU A 143 10.44 9.98 -25.12
C LEU A 143 9.22 10.75 -24.58
N ASN A 144 8.74 10.35 -23.40
CA ASN A 144 7.61 11.01 -22.74
C ASN A 144 8.03 12.39 -22.18
N GLN A 145 7.07 13.30 -22.01
CA GLN A 145 7.32 14.56 -21.31
C GLN A 145 7.36 14.35 -19.78
N ASP A 146 7.90 15.34 -19.06
CA ASP A 146 7.99 15.37 -17.59
C ASP A 146 8.82 14.21 -16.98
N LEU A 147 9.82 13.70 -17.73
CA LEU A 147 10.70 12.65 -17.26
C LEU A 147 11.46 13.09 -16.00
N PRO A 148 11.48 12.31 -14.92
CA PRO A 148 12.36 12.56 -13.80
C PRO A 148 13.82 12.39 -14.25
N VAL A 149 14.60 13.48 -14.17
CA VAL A 149 16.03 13.46 -14.51
C VAL A 149 16.90 13.90 -13.34
N THR A 150 18.03 13.23 -13.17
CA THR A 150 18.93 13.45 -12.02
C THR A 150 19.94 14.56 -12.30
N ARG A 151 20.02 15.52 -11.39
CA ARG A 151 20.88 16.70 -11.50
C ARG A 151 22.05 16.63 -10.51
N TYR A 152 23.26 16.93 -10.98
CA TYR A 152 24.49 17.03 -10.19
C TYR A 152 25.30 18.27 -10.59
N HIS A 153 24.66 19.44 -10.55
CA HIS A 153 25.33 20.66 -11.03
C HIS A 153 25.06 21.87 -10.14
N SER A 154 26.09 22.71 -10.05
CA SER A 154 26.04 24.07 -9.52
C SER A 154 26.34 25.13 -10.60
N LEU A 155 26.73 24.67 -11.79
CA LEU A 155 27.06 25.50 -12.96
C LEU A 155 26.18 25.05 -14.13
N ALA A 156 25.69 25.99 -14.93
CA ALA A 156 25.00 25.70 -16.18
C ALA A 156 25.10 26.87 -17.17
N GLY A 157 24.79 26.61 -18.44
CA GLY A 157 24.55 27.66 -19.41
C GLY A 157 23.32 28.50 -19.05
N THR A 158 23.38 29.82 -19.31
CA THR A 158 22.30 30.75 -18.93
C THR A 158 21.63 31.37 -20.16
N HIS A 159 20.32 31.61 -20.07
CA HIS A 159 19.55 32.24 -21.16
C HIS A 159 20.15 33.55 -21.70
N PRO A 160 20.67 34.49 -20.88
CA PRO A 160 21.26 35.74 -21.38
C PRO A 160 22.52 35.56 -22.22
N THR A 161 23.18 34.40 -22.10
CA THR A 161 24.45 34.12 -22.77
C THR A 161 24.33 32.96 -23.75
N LEU A 162 23.10 32.51 -24.04
CA LEU A 162 22.82 31.47 -25.03
C LEU A 162 23.27 31.95 -26.43
N PRO A 163 24.23 31.28 -27.06
CA PRO A 163 24.67 31.63 -28.41
C PRO A 163 23.56 31.50 -29.44
N GLU A 164 23.57 32.37 -30.46
CA GLU A 164 22.56 32.35 -31.51
C GLU A 164 22.55 31.04 -32.33
N CYS A 165 23.70 30.37 -32.45
CA CYS A 165 23.79 29.08 -33.14
C CYS A 165 23.26 27.89 -32.32
N LEU A 166 22.96 28.09 -31.03
CA LEU A 166 22.37 27.07 -30.16
C LEU A 166 20.87 27.33 -29.96
N GLU A 167 20.11 26.26 -29.80
CA GLU A 167 18.72 26.27 -29.34
C GLU A 167 18.60 25.45 -28.04
N VAL A 168 17.67 25.84 -27.15
CA VAL A 168 17.36 25.07 -25.94
C VAL A 168 16.53 23.85 -26.35
N SER A 169 17.05 22.65 -26.11
CA SER A 169 16.37 21.39 -26.42
C SER A 169 15.60 20.80 -25.24
N SER A 170 15.99 21.16 -24.00
CA SER A 170 15.24 20.79 -22.79
C SER A 170 15.44 21.76 -21.62
N TRP A 171 14.47 21.80 -20.69
CA TRP A 171 14.47 22.72 -19.54
C TRP A 171 13.67 22.18 -18.35
N ILE A 172 13.99 22.66 -17.13
CA ILE A 172 13.11 22.56 -15.96
C ILE A 172 12.30 23.84 -15.84
N ALA A 173 10.98 23.73 -15.77
CA ALA A 173 10.12 24.90 -15.55
C ALA A 173 10.45 25.57 -14.20
N SER A 174 10.56 26.90 -14.17
CA SER A 174 10.54 27.64 -12.91
C SER A 174 9.17 27.45 -12.24
N GLY A 175 9.11 27.62 -10.92
CA GLY A 175 7.85 27.59 -10.16
C GLY A 175 6.78 28.59 -10.69
N PRO A 176 5.64 28.76 -9.99
CA PRO A 176 4.46 29.49 -10.49
C PRO A 176 4.68 30.95 -10.96
N ASP A 177 5.88 31.51 -10.77
CA ASP A 177 6.24 32.90 -11.05
C ASP A 177 6.83 33.14 -12.47
N GLY A 178 6.76 32.16 -13.38
CA GLY A 178 6.79 32.41 -14.83
C GLY A 178 8.14 32.73 -15.49
N GLY A 179 9.27 32.36 -14.88
CA GLY A 179 10.60 32.50 -15.50
C GLY A 179 10.85 31.57 -16.71
N LYS A 180 11.91 31.82 -17.50
CA LYS A 180 12.32 31.02 -18.68
C LYS A 180 12.81 29.59 -18.35
N GLY A 181 12.77 29.16 -17.09
CA GLY A 181 13.25 27.84 -16.65
C GLY A 181 14.78 27.68 -16.67
N VAL A 182 15.26 26.59 -16.08
CA VAL A 182 16.69 26.22 -16.10
C VAL A 182 16.97 25.44 -17.38
N ILE A 183 17.97 25.84 -18.15
CA ILE A 183 18.41 25.11 -19.36
C ILE A 183 18.95 23.74 -18.91
N MET A 184 18.42 22.67 -19.50
CA MET A 184 18.82 21.30 -19.20
C MET A 184 19.38 20.56 -20.41
N GLY A 185 19.29 21.17 -21.59
CA GLY A 185 19.85 20.67 -22.82
C GLY A 185 19.89 21.75 -23.88
N VAL A 186 20.93 21.70 -24.71
CA VAL A 186 21.11 22.57 -25.86
C VAL A 186 21.45 21.76 -27.10
N ARG A 187 21.10 22.29 -28.26
CA ARG A 187 21.41 21.71 -29.56
C ARG A 187 21.92 22.77 -30.51
N HIS A 188 22.93 22.45 -31.31
CA HIS A 188 23.35 23.36 -32.37
C HIS A 188 22.35 23.31 -33.54
N LYS A 189 22.00 24.47 -34.11
CA LYS A 189 20.95 24.57 -35.14
C LYS A 189 21.31 23.88 -36.46
N GLU A 190 22.60 23.87 -36.80
CA GLU A 190 23.12 23.27 -38.05
C GLU A 190 23.87 21.95 -37.83
N PHE A 191 24.95 21.99 -37.04
CA PHE A 191 25.76 20.82 -36.72
C PHE A 191 25.06 19.83 -35.80
N LEU A 192 25.35 18.55 -35.99
CA LEU A 192 24.81 17.42 -35.24
C LEU A 192 25.46 17.33 -33.84
N VAL A 193 25.26 18.38 -33.05
CA VAL A 193 25.84 18.58 -31.73
C VAL A 193 24.71 18.82 -30.74
N GLU A 194 24.65 18.02 -29.69
CA GLU A 194 23.63 18.11 -28.65
C GLU A 194 24.25 17.88 -27.27
N GLY A 195 23.76 18.58 -26.25
CA GLY A 195 24.23 18.46 -24.88
C GLY A 195 23.06 18.32 -23.90
N VAL A 196 23.31 17.61 -22.79
CA VAL A 196 22.39 17.46 -21.66
C VAL A 196 23.09 17.77 -20.34
N GLN A 197 22.46 18.58 -19.49
CA GLN A 197 23.07 19.13 -18.28
C GLN A 197 22.79 18.22 -17.08
N PHE A 198 21.73 17.43 -17.16
CA PHE A 198 21.47 16.31 -16.25
C PHE A 198 22.27 15.07 -16.67
N HIS A 199 22.20 14.03 -15.85
CA HIS A 199 22.95 12.78 -16.05
C HIS A 199 22.01 11.69 -16.58
N PRO A 200 21.95 11.43 -17.91
CA PRO A 200 21.15 10.35 -18.48
C PRO A 200 21.58 8.97 -17.94
N GLU A 201 22.83 8.82 -17.53
CA GLU A 201 23.41 7.60 -16.96
C GLU A 201 23.07 7.36 -15.49
N SER A 202 22.39 8.31 -14.83
CA SER A 202 22.03 8.15 -13.43
C SER A 202 20.85 7.19 -13.27
N ILE A 203 20.88 6.37 -12.21
CA ILE A 203 19.86 5.36 -11.92
C ILE A 203 18.46 5.94 -11.69
N LEU A 204 18.37 7.21 -11.26
CA LEU A 204 17.10 7.90 -11.03
C LEU A 204 16.62 8.70 -12.25
N THR A 205 17.38 8.69 -13.35
CA THR A 205 16.97 9.31 -14.62
C THR A 205 16.16 8.33 -15.46
N GLU A 206 14.90 8.65 -15.72
CA GLU A 206 14.03 7.84 -16.59
C GLU A 206 14.45 7.99 -18.06
N ASP A 207 14.37 6.88 -18.82
CA ASP A 207 14.66 6.80 -20.25
C ASP A 207 16.07 7.27 -20.70
N GLY A 208 17.05 7.33 -19.78
CA GLY A 208 18.43 7.71 -20.11
C GLY A 208 19.08 6.83 -21.18
N ARG A 209 18.85 5.51 -21.15
CA ARG A 209 19.27 4.58 -22.21
C ARG A 209 18.58 4.87 -23.54
N GLY A 210 17.32 5.31 -23.53
CA GLY A 210 16.60 5.76 -24.72
C GLY A 210 17.28 6.97 -25.37
N MET A 211 17.72 7.94 -24.56
CA MET A 211 18.48 9.10 -25.05
C MET A 211 19.80 8.70 -25.70
N VAL A 212 20.55 7.82 -25.04
CA VAL A 212 21.81 7.27 -25.58
C VAL A 212 21.56 6.52 -26.89
N LYS A 213 20.55 5.65 -26.94
CA LYS A 213 20.18 4.91 -28.14
C LYS A 213 19.81 5.80 -29.32
N ASN A 214 19.07 6.88 -29.05
CA ASN A 214 18.72 7.87 -30.07
C ASN A 214 19.98 8.53 -30.65
N PHE A 215 20.93 8.93 -29.80
CA PHE A 215 22.23 9.46 -30.23
C PHE A 215 23.04 8.46 -31.06
N LEU A 216 23.16 7.21 -30.62
CA LEU A 216 23.98 6.19 -31.29
C LEU A 216 23.52 5.89 -32.72
N ARG A 217 22.24 6.11 -33.02
CA ARG A 217 21.67 5.95 -34.36
C ARG A 217 22.02 7.09 -35.31
N MET A 218 22.48 8.23 -34.79
CA MET A 218 22.80 9.42 -35.59
C MET A 218 24.13 9.26 -36.34
N ARG A 219 24.24 9.89 -37.52
CA ARG A 219 25.43 9.89 -38.36
C ARG A 219 25.49 11.11 -39.27
N GLY A 220 26.70 11.44 -39.74
CA GLY A 220 26.97 12.68 -40.49
C GLY A 220 27.37 13.82 -39.54
N GLY A 221 27.69 14.97 -40.11
CA GLY A 221 28.13 16.15 -39.37
C GLY A 221 27.04 17.18 -39.07
N THR A 222 25.92 17.12 -39.80
CA THR A 222 24.81 18.09 -39.72
C THR A 222 23.46 17.39 -39.55
N TRP A 223 22.46 18.09 -39.01
CA TRP A 223 21.10 17.55 -38.90
C TRP A 223 20.50 17.17 -40.26
N ALA A 224 20.71 18.02 -41.27
CA ALA A 224 20.24 17.77 -42.63
C ALA A 224 20.87 16.52 -43.26
N GLU A 225 22.17 16.32 -43.05
CA GLU A 225 22.87 15.12 -43.51
C GLU A 225 22.36 13.87 -42.77
N ASN A 226 22.19 13.94 -41.45
CA ASN A 226 21.64 12.84 -40.67
C ASN A 226 20.24 12.45 -41.17
N GLU A 227 19.34 13.41 -41.39
CA GLU A 227 18.00 13.13 -41.93
C GLU A 227 18.04 12.47 -43.30
N LYS A 228 18.89 12.96 -44.20
CA LYS A 228 19.09 12.38 -45.53
C LYS A 228 19.57 10.93 -45.41
N LEU A 229 20.61 10.69 -44.62
CA LEU A 229 21.17 9.35 -44.43
C LEU A 229 20.14 8.42 -43.77
N GLN A 230 19.36 8.87 -42.78
CA GLN A 230 18.30 8.05 -42.16
C GLN A 230 17.23 7.62 -43.18
N LYS A 231 16.83 8.52 -44.07
CA LYS A 231 15.89 8.22 -45.16
C LYS A 231 16.47 7.20 -46.15
N GLU A 232 17.77 7.30 -46.47
CA GLU A 232 18.47 6.38 -47.36
C GLU A 232 18.62 4.97 -46.77
N SER A 233 18.81 4.81 -45.46
CA SER A 233 18.79 3.47 -44.84
C SER A 233 17.41 2.83 -44.79
N ASN A 234 16.35 3.65 -44.69
CA ASN A 234 14.97 3.16 -44.74
C ASN A 234 14.51 2.81 -46.18
N SER A 235 15.15 3.36 -47.21
CA SER A 235 14.90 2.99 -48.61
C SER A 235 15.79 1.82 -49.08
N ALA A 236 16.97 1.62 -48.50
CA ALA A 236 17.81 0.45 -48.78
C ALA A 236 17.27 -0.86 -48.17
N SER A 237 16.46 -0.79 -47.11
CA SER A 237 15.79 -1.96 -46.51
C SER A 237 14.54 -2.43 -47.26
N THR A 238 14.08 -1.69 -48.28
CA THR A 238 12.91 -2.03 -49.13
C THR A 238 13.26 -2.62 -50.50
N GLY A 239 14.55 -2.84 -50.80
CA GLY A 239 15.04 -3.32 -52.11
C GLY A 239 15.25 -4.84 -52.26
N GLY A 240 14.88 -5.66 -51.28
CA GLY A 240 15.25 -7.09 -51.24
C GLY A 240 14.11 -8.04 -50.83
N ALA A 241 12.91 -7.90 -51.39
CA ALA A 241 11.84 -8.89 -51.24
C ALA A 241 10.78 -8.77 -52.34
N ALA A 242 11.17 -8.89 -53.62
CA ALA A 242 10.26 -8.97 -54.76
C ALA A 242 10.46 -10.26 -55.55
N ALA A 243 10.44 -11.41 -54.87
CA ALA A 243 10.36 -12.74 -55.50
C ALA A 243 9.93 -13.83 -54.50
N ALA A 244 8.84 -13.61 -53.76
CA ALA A 244 8.13 -14.66 -53.02
C ALA A 244 6.70 -14.20 -52.66
N SER A 245 6.02 -13.51 -53.58
CA SER A 245 4.62 -13.12 -53.40
C SER A 245 3.68 -14.19 -53.98
N SER A 246 3.58 -15.32 -53.29
CA SER A 246 2.42 -16.24 -53.39
C SER A 246 2.37 -17.27 -52.26
N ALA A 247 2.53 -16.85 -51.00
CA ALA A 247 1.97 -17.53 -49.83
C ALA A 247 2.24 -16.67 -48.58
N ASN A 248 1.27 -16.60 -47.67
CA ASN A 248 1.32 -15.97 -46.35
C ASN A 248 1.17 -14.44 -46.34
N GLY A 249 -0.08 -14.00 -46.51
CA GLY A 249 -0.56 -12.83 -45.79
C GLY A 249 -0.54 -13.11 -44.29
N ALA A 250 0.48 -12.63 -43.60
CA ALA A 250 0.51 -12.51 -42.16
C ALA A 250 0.99 -11.10 -41.82
N THR A 251 0.09 -10.35 -41.20
CA THR A 251 0.31 -9.04 -40.63
C THR A 251 1.38 -9.10 -39.54
N ASP A 252 2.36 -8.18 -39.59
CA ASP A 252 3.28 -7.93 -38.48
C ASP A 252 2.45 -7.49 -37.26
N LYS A 253 2.22 -8.42 -36.33
CA LYS A 253 1.46 -8.16 -35.10
C LYS A 253 2.29 -7.30 -34.16
N LYS A 254 1.86 -6.06 -33.93
CA LYS A 254 2.26 -5.27 -32.75
C LYS A 254 2.04 -6.14 -31.51
N THR A 255 3.13 -6.48 -30.80
CA THR A 255 3.09 -7.24 -29.56
C THR A 255 2.16 -6.55 -28.56
N SER A 256 1.17 -7.29 -28.03
CA SER A 256 0.18 -6.70 -27.14
C SER A 256 0.83 -6.29 -25.82
N ILE A 257 0.26 -5.30 -25.16
CA ILE A 257 0.68 -4.89 -23.81
C ILE A 257 0.63 -6.03 -22.79
N LEU A 258 -0.33 -6.95 -22.92
CA LEU A 258 -0.46 -8.12 -22.08
C LEU A 258 0.73 -9.06 -22.27
N GLU A 259 1.16 -9.30 -23.51
CA GLU A 259 2.35 -10.09 -23.84
C GLU A 259 3.62 -9.47 -23.24
N ARG A 260 3.72 -8.13 -23.26
CA ARG A 260 4.85 -7.42 -22.63
C ARG A 260 4.88 -7.58 -21.11
N ILE A 261 3.73 -7.40 -20.45
CA ILE A 261 3.61 -7.59 -18.99
C ILE A 261 3.97 -9.03 -18.62
N TYR A 262 3.42 -9.99 -19.38
CA TYR A 262 3.67 -11.41 -19.15
C TYR A 262 5.14 -11.79 -19.31
N ALA A 263 5.79 -11.37 -20.41
CA ALA A 263 7.20 -11.66 -20.66
C ALA A 263 8.10 -11.08 -19.56
N HIS A 264 7.84 -9.85 -19.14
CA HIS A 264 8.58 -9.22 -18.05
C HIS A 264 8.36 -9.95 -16.72
N ARG A 265 7.10 -10.28 -16.38
CA ARG A 265 6.80 -10.95 -15.12
C ARG A 265 7.43 -12.35 -15.06
N ARG A 266 7.50 -13.08 -16.17
CA ARG A 266 8.24 -14.35 -16.25
C ARG A 266 9.73 -14.18 -15.92
N SER A 267 10.38 -13.17 -16.49
CA SER A 267 11.79 -12.88 -16.21
C SER A 267 12.01 -12.48 -14.75
N ALA A 268 11.15 -11.61 -14.22
CA ALA A 268 11.21 -11.19 -12.82
C ALA A 268 10.97 -12.35 -11.86
N LEU A 269 10.00 -13.23 -12.15
CA LEU A 269 9.72 -14.42 -11.33
C LEU A 269 10.89 -15.41 -11.33
N ALA A 270 11.55 -15.60 -12.48
CA ALA A 270 12.73 -16.45 -12.56
C ALA A 270 13.86 -15.94 -11.66
N ALA A 271 14.14 -14.62 -11.68
CA ALA A 271 15.11 -14.03 -10.77
C ALA A 271 14.66 -14.11 -9.30
N GLN A 272 13.37 -13.92 -9.02
CA GLN A 272 12.81 -13.99 -7.67
C GLN A 272 12.99 -15.38 -7.05
N LYS A 273 12.78 -16.44 -7.83
CA LYS A 273 12.92 -17.84 -7.39
C LYS A 273 14.35 -18.24 -7.02
N GLU A 274 15.34 -17.42 -7.34
CA GLU A 274 16.74 -17.63 -6.93
C GLU A 274 17.09 -16.94 -5.60
N ILE A 275 16.22 -16.04 -5.11
CA ILE A 275 16.46 -15.29 -3.87
C ILE A 275 16.28 -16.24 -2.68
N PRO A 276 17.27 -16.40 -1.78
CA PRO A 276 17.09 -17.17 -0.54
C PRO A 276 15.88 -16.64 0.25
N SER A 277 15.06 -17.54 0.81
CA SER A 277 13.71 -17.30 1.40
C SER A 277 12.55 -17.19 0.41
N GLN A 278 12.83 -17.12 -0.89
CA GLN A 278 11.82 -17.07 -1.95
C GLN A 278 12.03 -18.18 -2.99
N ARG A 279 12.88 -19.17 -2.70
CA ARG A 279 12.98 -20.37 -3.55
C ARG A 279 11.72 -21.21 -3.39
N PRO A 280 11.31 -21.99 -4.41
CA PRO A 280 10.15 -22.87 -4.31
C PRO A 280 10.18 -23.79 -3.07
N GLU A 281 11.35 -24.36 -2.76
CA GLU A 281 11.54 -25.22 -1.57
C GLU A 281 11.45 -24.46 -0.25
N ASP A 282 11.87 -23.19 -0.20
CA ASP A 282 11.75 -22.36 1.01
C ASP A 282 10.28 -21.99 1.28
N LEU A 283 9.53 -21.68 0.22
CA LEU A 283 8.09 -21.44 0.33
C LEU A 283 7.35 -22.71 0.73
N GLN A 284 7.68 -23.85 0.12
CA GLN A 284 7.07 -25.13 0.48
C GLN A 284 7.37 -25.48 1.94
N ALA A 285 8.62 -25.37 2.39
CA ALA A 285 8.97 -25.59 3.79
C ALA A 285 8.22 -24.65 4.74
N SER A 286 8.02 -23.38 4.35
CA SER A 286 7.24 -22.42 5.13
C SER A 286 5.75 -22.80 5.21
N TYR A 287 5.20 -23.35 4.13
CA TYR A 287 3.82 -23.84 4.09
C TYR A 287 3.65 -25.11 4.93
N ASP A 288 4.60 -26.06 4.85
CA ASP A 288 4.60 -27.31 5.61
C ASP A 288 4.75 -27.08 7.13
N LEU A 289 5.25 -25.90 7.54
CA LEU A 289 5.29 -25.43 8.92
C LEU A 289 3.99 -24.71 9.37
N ASP A 290 2.94 -24.74 8.56
CA ASP A 290 1.65 -24.08 8.81
C ASP A 290 1.77 -22.56 9.05
N LEU A 291 2.76 -21.89 8.44
CA LEU A 291 2.98 -20.44 8.61
C LEU A 291 1.95 -19.58 7.85
N SER A 292 1.04 -20.20 7.10
CA SER A 292 0.03 -19.48 6.33
C SER A 292 -1.10 -18.97 7.24
N PRO A 293 -1.50 -17.69 7.17
CA PRO A 293 -2.61 -17.17 7.98
C PRO A 293 -3.94 -17.92 7.76
N PRO A 294 -4.90 -17.87 8.71
CA PRO A 294 -6.23 -18.47 8.52
C PRO A 294 -6.97 -17.90 7.30
N LEU A 295 -7.42 -18.80 6.44
CA LEU A 295 -8.14 -18.50 5.20
C LEU A 295 -9.66 -18.46 5.45
N ILE A 296 -10.38 -17.62 4.68
CA ILE A 296 -11.85 -17.67 4.58
C ILE A 296 -12.30 -18.06 3.18
N SER A 297 -13.48 -18.68 3.08
CA SER A 297 -14.06 -19.04 1.78
C SER A 297 -14.48 -17.80 0.98
N PHE A 298 -13.81 -17.57 -0.15
CA PHE A 298 -14.11 -16.47 -1.07
C PHE A 298 -15.55 -16.50 -1.64
N PRO A 299 -16.08 -17.64 -2.13
CA PRO A 299 -17.47 -17.71 -2.59
C PRO A 299 -18.50 -17.44 -1.48
N GLU A 300 -18.32 -18.01 -0.29
CA GLU A 300 -19.23 -17.77 0.84
C GLU A 300 -19.20 -16.30 1.26
N ARG A 301 -18.02 -15.70 1.26
CA ARG A 301 -17.83 -14.28 1.55
C ARG A 301 -18.59 -13.39 0.59
N LEU A 302 -18.59 -13.69 -0.71
CA LEU A 302 -19.37 -12.94 -1.70
C LEU A 302 -20.88 -13.09 -1.48
N ARG A 303 -21.37 -14.19 -0.90
CA ARG A 303 -22.80 -14.37 -0.57
C ARG A 303 -23.23 -13.66 0.71
N GLN A 304 -22.29 -13.32 1.59
CA GLN A 304 -22.53 -12.70 2.90
C GLN A 304 -22.43 -11.16 2.87
N SER A 305 -22.68 -10.54 1.71
CA SER A 305 -22.61 -9.08 1.55
C SER A 305 -23.74 -8.36 2.29
N PRO A 306 -23.49 -7.15 2.83
CA PRO A 306 -24.56 -6.30 3.36
C PRO A 306 -25.41 -5.64 2.25
N TYR A 307 -25.01 -5.79 0.99
CA TYR A 307 -25.69 -5.27 -0.19
C TYR A 307 -26.17 -6.41 -1.09
N LYS A 308 -27.19 -6.14 -1.93
CA LYS A 308 -27.68 -7.10 -2.93
C LYS A 308 -26.60 -7.50 -3.94
N LEU A 309 -25.68 -6.59 -4.23
CA LEU A 309 -24.56 -6.78 -5.13
C LEU A 309 -23.27 -6.64 -4.32
N SER A 310 -22.41 -7.65 -4.37
CA SER A 310 -21.18 -7.67 -3.58
C SER A 310 -20.09 -6.81 -4.21
N LEU A 311 -19.27 -6.17 -3.39
CA LEU A 311 -18.17 -5.33 -3.84
C LEU A 311 -16.82 -5.99 -3.60
N MET A 312 -16.05 -6.11 -4.67
CA MET A 312 -14.61 -6.35 -4.63
C MET A 312 -13.89 -5.02 -4.85
N ALA A 313 -13.42 -4.41 -3.76
CA ALA A 313 -12.75 -3.11 -3.80
C ALA A 313 -11.26 -3.27 -4.11
N GLU A 314 -10.79 -2.67 -5.20
CA GLU A 314 -9.42 -2.83 -5.71
C GLU A 314 -8.50 -1.68 -5.27
N ILE A 315 -7.38 -2.04 -4.65
CA ILE A 315 -6.29 -1.13 -4.30
C ILE A 315 -5.27 -1.15 -5.44
N LYS A 316 -5.08 0.00 -6.09
CA LYS A 316 -4.25 0.13 -7.28
C LYS A 316 -3.59 1.50 -7.37
N ARG A 317 -2.25 1.53 -7.36
CA ARG A 317 -1.47 2.78 -7.44
C ARG A 317 -1.27 3.28 -8.86
N ALA A 318 -1.21 2.39 -9.85
CA ALA A 318 -1.08 2.73 -11.27
C ALA A 318 -1.81 1.73 -12.17
N SER A 319 -1.98 2.04 -13.45
CA SER A 319 -2.42 1.06 -14.46
C SER A 319 -1.85 1.36 -15.84
N PRO A 320 -1.71 0.35 -16.73
CA PRO A 320 -1.20 0.57 -18.08
C PRO A 320 -1.98 1.61 -18.90
N SER A 321 -3.30 1.71 -18.67
CA SER A 321 -4.17 2.62 -19.41
C SER A 321 -4.24 4.05 -18.85
N LYS A 322 -3.93 4.25 -17.57
CA LYS A 322 -4.11 5.54 -16.87
C LYS A 322 -2.82 6.11 -16.27
N GLY A 323 -1.72 5.37 -16.30
CA GLY A 323 -0.49 5.74 -15.61
C GLY A 323 -0.68 5.72 -14.09
N ILE A 324 0.02 6.62 -13.39
CA ILE A 324 -0.06 6.77 -11.94
C ILE A 324 -1.43 7.32 -11.52
N ILE A 325 -2.08 6.63 -10.58
CA ILE A 325 -3.34 7.02 -9.96
C ILE A 325 -3.06 7.67 -8.60
N SER A 326 -2.33 6.97 -7.72
CA SER A 326 -1.96 7.47 -6.39
C SER A 326 -0.76 6.69 -5.83
N LEU A 327 0.45 7.19 -6.03
CA LEU A 327 1.66 6.55 -5.50
C LEU A 327 1.75 6.64 -3.96
N SER A 328 1.18 7.68 -3.35
CA SER A 328 1.17 7.87 -1.90
C SER A 328 0.11 7.04 -1.17
N ALA A 329 -0.71 6.26 -1.90
CA ALA A 329 -1.76 5.45 -1.30
C ALA A 329 -1.18 4.39 -0.35
N CYS A 330 -1.63 4.44 0.90
CA CYS A 330 -1.36 3.43 1.92
C CYS A 330 -2.37 2.28 1.79
N ALA A 331 -1.94 1.16 1.20
CA ALA A 331 -2.79 -0.01 0.96
C ALA A 331 -3.53 -0.53 2.22
N PRO A 332 -2.88 -0.76 3.39
CA PRO A 332 -3.60 -1.24 4.57
C PRO A 332 -4.64 -0.25 5.11
N ALA A 333 -4.36 1.06 5.07
CA ALA A 333 -5.34 2.07 5.49
C ALA A 333 -6.58 2.05 4.57
N GLN A 334 -6.35 2.00 3.26
CA GLN A 334 -7.42 1.93 2.26
C GLN A 334 -8.26 0.65 2.41
N ALA A 335 -7.62 -0.49 2.70
CA ALA A 335 -8.32 -1.75 2.94
C ALA A 335 -9.27 -1.67 4.14
N ARG A 336 -8.86 -1.03 5.25
CA ARG A 336 -9.74 -0.80 6.41
C ARG A 336 -10.95 0.04 6.03
N THR A 337 -10.74 1.13 5.28
CA THR A 337 -11.85 1.99 4.80
C THR A 337 -12.83 1.20 3.93
N TYR A 338 -12.34 0.42 2.98
CA TYR A 338 -13.20 -0.42 2.12
C TYR A 338 -13.94 -1.50 2.91
N ALA A 339 -13.28 -2.16 3.87
CA ALA A 339 -13.90 -3.16 4.72
C ALA A 339 -15.06 -2.58 5.54
N LEU A 340 -14.84 -1.46 6.23
CA LEU A 340 -15.87 -0.78 7.04
C LEU A 340 -17.02 -0.23 6.18
N ALA A 341 -16.76 0.11 4.93
CA ALA A 341 -17.77 0.49 3.94
C ALA A 341 -18.58 -0.70 3.39
N GLY A 342 -18.24 -1.94 3.77
CA GLY A 342 -18.99 -3.14 3.40
C GLY A 342 -18.50 -3.86 2.15
N ALA A 343 -17.26 -3.64 1.73
CA ALA A 343 -16.64 -4.48 0.70
C ALA A 343 -16.58 -5.95 1.16
N SER A 344 -16.96 -6.88 0.30
CA SER A 344 -16.87 -8.32 0.54
C SER A 344 -15.48 -8.87 0.23
N THR A 345 -14.74 -8.19 -0.64
CA THR A 345 -13.38 -8.57 -1.02
C THR A 345 -12.50 -7.34 -1.18
N ILE A 346 -11.25 -7.42 -0.75
CA ILE A 346 -10.21 -6.45 -1.05
C ILE A 346 -9.29 -7.07 -2.10
N SER A 347 -9.28 -6.49 -3.30
CA SER A 347 -8.39 -6.88 -4.39
C SER A 347 -7.11 -6.07 -4.29
N VAL A 348 -5.97 -6.73 -4.12
CA VAL A 348 -4.67 -6.09 -3.97
C VAL A 348 -3.83 -6.38 -5.21
N LEU A 349 -3.46 -5.34 -5.95
CA LEU A 349 -2.49 -5.47 -7.04
C LEU A 349 -1.11 -5.75 -6.44
N THR A 350 -0.46 -6.81 -6.90
CA THR A 350 0.87 -7.23 -6.43
C THR A 350 1.96 -7.10 -7.50
N GLU A 351 1.58 -6.72 -8.71
CA GLU A 351 2.50 -6.52 -9.83
C GLU A 351 3.25 -5.17 -9.68
N PRO A 352 4.60 -5.18 -9.65
CA PRO A 352 5.39 -4.00 -9.32
C PRO A 352 5.52 -2.98 -10.43
N GLU A 353 5.58 -3.36 -11.71
CA GLU A 353 6.03 -2.41 -12.74
C GLU A 353 4.94 -1.56 -13.37
N TRP A 354 3.82 -2.17 -13.72
CA TRP A 354 2.70 -1.48 -14.34
C TRP A 354 1.65 -1.04 -13.33
N PHE A 355 1.49 -1.77 -12.22
CA PHE A 355 0.48 -1.47 -11.21
C PHE A 355 1.04 -0.83 -9.94
N LYS A 356 2.38 -0.83 -9.77
CA LYS A 356 3.08 -0.29 -8.59
C LYS A 356 2.59 -0.94 -7.28
N GLY A 357 2.31 -2.24 -7.34
CA GLY A 357 1.92 -3.08 -6.22
C GLY A 357 3.08 -3.94 -5.71
N SER A 358 2.86 -4.68 -4.63
CA SER A 358 3.86 -5.62 -4.09
C SER A 358 3.20 -6.74 -3.28
N ILE A 359 3.92 -7.86 -3.10
CA ILE A 359 3.48 -8.92 -2.18
C ILE A 359 3.40 -8.44 -0.73
N ASP A 360 4.19 -7.43 -0.36
CA ASP A 360 4.16 -6.87 0.99
C ASP A 360 2.93 -5.99 1.22
N ASP A 361 2.37 -5.36 0.19
CA ASP A 361 1.06 -4.72 0.27
C ASP A 361 -0.02 -5.74 0.63
N LEU A 362 0.02 -6.94 0.03
CA LEU A 362 -0.92 -8.02 0.34
C LEU A 362 -0.80 -8.46 1.81
N LYS A 363 0.43 -8.67 2.31
CA LYS A 363 0.69 -9.02 3.71
C LYS A 363 0.20 -7.93 4.66
N ALA A 364 0.48 -6.66 4.36
CA ALA A 364 0.08 -5.53 5.18
C ALA A 364 -1.45 -5.36 5.20
N VAL A 365 -2.11 -5.53 4.04
CA VAL A 365 -3.58 -5.52 3.93
C VAL A 365 -4.19 -6.65 4.74
N ARG A 366 -3.67 -7.88 4.63
CA ARG A 366 -4.14 -9.01 5.44
C ARG A 366 -4.03 -8.69 6.94
N ARG A 367 -2.87 -8.21 7.39
CA ARG A 367 -2.66 -7.84 8.81
C ARG A 367 -3.59 -6.73 9.28
N ALA A 368 -3.82 -5.69 8.48
CA ALA A 368 -4.72 -4.59 8.83
C ALA A 368 -6.19 -5.01 8.97
N LEU A 369 -6.54 -6.18 8.42
CA LEU A 369 -7.87 -6.79 8.47
C LEU A 369 -7.92 -7.96 9.48
N ASP A 370 -6.86 -8.20 10.27
CA ASP A 370 -6.88 -9.20 11.35
C ASP A 370 -7.80 -8.77 12.49
N GLY A 371 -8.56 -9.73 13.03
CA GLY A 371 -9.51 -9.52 14.12
C GLY A 371 -10.83 -8.83 13.72
N MET A 372 -10.95 -8.26 12.51
CA MET A 372 -12.22 -7.67 12.07
C MET A 372 -13.32 -8.73 12.00
N SER A 373 -14.47 -8.43 12.62
CA SER A 373 -15.66 -9.25 12.43
C SER A 373 -16.09 -9.21 10.97
N ASN A 374 -16.47 -10.37 10.43
CA ASN A 374 -16.92 -10.47 9.04
C ASN A 374 -15.92 -9.86 8.01
N ARG A 375 -14.60 -10.01 8.24
CA ARG A 375 -13.56 -9.43 7.37
C ARG A 375 -13.77 -9.78 5.88
N PRO A 376 -13.45 -8.89 4.94
CA PRO A 376 -13.45 -9.23 3.52
C PRO A 376 -12.42 -10.32 3.20
N ALA A 377 -12.66 -11.05 2.10
CA ALA A 377 -11.68 -11.91 1.49
C ALA A 377 -10.58 -11.07 0.84
N VAL A 378 -9.33 -11.55 0.85
CA VAL A 378 -8.21 -10.86 0.22
C VAL A 378 -7.89 -11.56 -1.10
N LEU A 379 -8.06 -10.85 -2.21
CA LEU A 379 -7.72 -11.33 -3.55
C LEU A 379 -6.33 -10.81 -3.95
N ARG A 380 -5.39 -11.72 -4.24
CA ARG A 380 -4.17 -11.36 -4.97
C ARG A 380 -4.51 -11.15 -6.44
N LYS A 381 -4.45 -9.90 -6.89
CA LYS A 381 -4.63 -9.53 -8.29
C LYS A 381 -3.27 -9.42 -8.96
N GLU A 382 -2.96 -10.39 -9.81
CA GLU A 382 -1.69 -10.50 -10.53
C GLU A 382 -1.87 -11.34 -11.81
N PHE A 383 -0.83 -11.41 -12.64
CA PHE A 383 -0.72 -12.32 -13.77
C PHE A 383 -0.09 -13.64 -13.30
N VAL A 384 -0.92 -14.58 -12.84
CA VAL A 384 -0.50 -15.88 -12.30
C VAL A 384 -0.31 -16.90 -13.42
N PHE A 385 0.87 -17.51 -13.51
CA PHE A 385 1.20 -18.56 -14.49
C PHE A 385 2.02 -19.74 -13.93
N GLU A 386 2.44 -19.67 -12.67
CA GLU A 386 3.12 -20.76 -11.95
C GLU A 386 2.51 -21.00 -10.56
N GLU A 387 2.58 -22.25 -10.07
CA GLU A 387 2.13 -22.65 -8.72
C GLU A 387 2.88 -21.89 -7.63
N TYR A 388 4.14 -21.55 -7.89
CA TYR A 388 4.96 -20.69 -7.04
C TYR A 388 4.22 -19.41 -6.61
N GLN A 389 3.56 -18.71 -7.54
CA GLN A 389 2.84 -17.46 -7.24
C GLN A 389 1.60 -17.73 -6.37
N ILE A 390 0.95 -18.89 -6.52
CA ILE A 390 -0.22 -19.25 -5.72
C ILE A 390 0.21 -19.61 -4.30
N LEU A 391 1.31 -20.35 -4.15
CA LEU A 391 1.88 -20.69 -2.84
C LEU A 391 2.35 -19.43 -2.10
N GLU A 392 3.06 -18.54 -2.79
CA GLU A 392 3.47 -17.24 -2.26
C GLU A 392 2.24 -16.41 -1.82
N ALA A 393 1.17 -16.40 -2.62
CA ALA A 393 -0.07 -15.70 -2.28
C ALA A 393 -0.71 -16.27 -1.00
N ARG A 394 -0.78 -17.60 -0.87
CA ARG A 394 -1.35 -18.29 0.29
C ARG A 394 -0.58 -17.96 1.56
N LEU A 395 0.76 -17.99 1.51
CA LEU A 395 1.64 -17.62 2.62
C LEU A 395 1.54 -16.14 2.98
N ALA A 396 1.36 -15.27 1.99
CA ALA A 396 1.14 -13.85 2.21
C ALA A 396 -0.26 -13.52 2.78
N GLY A 397 -1.16 -14.50 2.85
CA GLY A 397 -2.49 -14.38 3.44
C GLY A 397 -3.60 -14.01 2.46
N ALA A 398 -3.45 -14.33 1.17
CA ALA A 398 -4.56 -14.32 0.23
C ALA A 398 -5.59 -15.41 0.59
N ASP A 399 -6.87 -15.07 0.38
CA ASP A 399 -7.98 -16.03 0.43
C ASP A 399 -8.36 -16.53 -0.98
N THR A 400 -7.92 -15.83 -2.02
CA THR A 400 -8.13 -16.18 -3.43
C THR A 400 -7.10 -15.51 -4.34
N VAL A 401 -6.97 -16.04 -5.56
CA VAL A 401 -6.07 -15.54 -6.62
C VAL A 401 -6.84 -15.35 -7.93
N LEU A 402 -6.32 -14.46 -8.79
CA LEU A 402 -6.83 -14.30 -10.15
C LEU A 402 -6.19 -15.32 -11.10
N LEU A 403 -6.99 -16.01 -11.92
CA LEU A 403 -6.52 -16.79 -13.06
C LEU A 403 -7.15 -16.25 -14.34
N ILE A 404 -6.34 -15.90 -15.35
CA ILE A 404 -6.81 -15.25 -16.58
C ILE A 404 -6.80 -16.25 -17.73
N VAL A 405 -7.97 -16.62 -18.26
CA VAL A 405 -8.08 -17.65 -19.31
C VAL A 405 -7.32 -17.23 -20.57
N LYS A 406 -7.39 -15.94 -20.95
CA LYS A 406 -6.69 -15.40 -22.12
C LYS A 406 -5.17 -15.66 -22.12
N MET A 407 -4.57 -15.75 -20.94
CA MET A 407 -3.11 -15.83 -20.75
C MET A 407 -2.61 -17.26 -20.62
N LEU A 408 -3.49 -18.20 -20.27
CA LEU A 408 -3.10 -19.56 -19.87
C LEU A 408 -3.62 -20.56 -20.88
N ASP A 409 -2.76 -21.48 -21.32
CA ASP A 409 -3.23 -22.66 -22.01
C ASP A 409 -4.09 -23.52 -21.08
N GLN A 410 -4.96 -24.36 -21.65
CA GLN A 410 -5.94 -25.12 -20.90
C GLN A 410 -5.32 -26.06 -19.84
N LEU A 411 -4.16 -26.68 -20.15
CA LEU A 411 -3.49 -27.59 -19.21
C LEU A 411 -2.91 -26.81 -18.03
N THR A 412 -2.27 -25.67 -18.31
CA THR A 412 -1.74 -24.79 -17.27
C THR A 412 -2.86 -24.21 -16.40
N LEU A 413 -3.95 -23.74 -17.00
CA LEU A 413 -5.11 -23.23 -16.27
C LEU A 413 -5.70 -24.28 -15.32
N GLU A 414 -5.93 -25.50 -15.81
CA GLU A 414 -6.49 -26.59 -15.01
C GLU A 414 -5.57 -26.97 -13.84
N ARG A 415 -4.26 -27.05 -14.09
CA ARG A 415 -3.25 -27.32 -13.07
C ARG A 415 -3.23 -26.25 -11.99
N LEU A 416 -3.18 -24.97 -12.37
CA LEU A 416 -3.17 -23.84 -11.42
C LEU A 416 -4.48 -23.74 -10.63
N TYR A 417 -5.62 -23.98 -11.27
CA TYR A 417 -6.93 -23.99 -10.61
C TYR A 417 -7.00 -25.09 -9.55
N LYS A 418 -6.61 -26.33 -9.90
CA LYS A 418 -6.55 -27.45 -8.95
C LYS A 418 -5.56 -27.22 -7.81
N TYR A 419 -4.39 -26.65 -8.11
CA TYR A 419 -3.40 -26.33 -7.08
C TYR A 419 -3.91 -25.27 -6.09
N SER A 420 -4.58 -24.22 -6.59
CA SER A 420 -5.23 -23.23 -5.72
C SER A 420 -6.28 -23.87 -4.81
N GLN A 421 -7.13 -24.75 -5.36
CA GLN A 421 -8.13 -25.48 -4.56
C GLN A 421 -7.48 -26.42 -3.53
N PHE A 422 -6.38 -27.09 -3.89
CA PHE A 422 -5.59 -27.90 -2.95
C PHE A 422 -5.10 -27.07 -1.76
N LEU A 423 -4.70 -25.82 -1.98
CA LEU A 423 -4.34 -24.86 -0.92
C LEU A 423 -5.55 -24.22 -0.20
N GLY A 424 -6.78 -24.63 -0.54
CA GLY A 424 -8.04 -24.15 0.04
C GLY A 424 -8.59 -22.85 -0.56
N MET A 425 -7.96 -22.31 -1.63
CA MET A 425 -8.37 -21.07 -2.29
C MET A 425 -9.18 -21.35 -3.55
N GLU A 426 -10.44 -20.91 -3.61
CA GLU A 426 -11.22 -20.90 -4.85
C GLU A 426 -10.80 -19.68 -5.71
N PRO A 427 -10.28 -19.87 -6.93
CA PRO A 427 -9.84 -18.75 -7.78
C PRO A 427 -10.99 -17.89 -8.32
N LEU A 428 -10.70 -16.62 -8.57
CA LEU A 428 -11.46 -15.80 -9.50
C LEU A 428 -10.95 -16.08 -10.92
N VAL A 429 -11.74 -16.77 -11.74
CA VAL A 429 -11.38 -17.08 -13.13
C VAL A 429 -11.88 -15.96 -14.04
N GLU A 430 -10.96 -15.22 -14.67
CA GLU A 430 -11.25 -14.07 -15.52
C GLU A 430 -11.38 -14.46 -17.00
N VAL A 431 -12.46 -13.97 -17.63
CA VAL A 431 -12.81 -14.18 -19.03
C VAL A 431 -13.23 -12.86 -19.70
N ASN A 432 -13.11 -12.80 -21.02
CA ASN A 432 -13.59 -11.66 -21.83
C ASN A 432 -14.45 -12.10 -23.03
N THR A 433 -14.32 -13.34 -23.50
CA THR A 433 -14.98 -13.85 -24.72
C THR A 433 -15.87 -15.06 -24.43
N VAL A 434 -16.68 -15.46 -25.43
CA VAL A 434 -17.56 -16.65 -25.35
C VAL A 434 -16.72 -17.90 -25.17
N GLU A 435 -15.64 -18.04 -25.94
CA GLU A 435 -14.75 -19.20 -25.91
C GLU A 435 -14.05 -19.33 -24.54
N GLU A 436 -13.62 -18.20 -23.97
CA GLU A 436 -13.03 -18.17 -22.63
C GLU A 436 -14.05 -18.54 -21.54
N MET A 437 -15.31 -18.10 -21.69
CA MET A 437 -16.40 -18.47 -20.80
C MET A 437 -16.68 -19.98 -20.83
N GLU A 438 -16.72 -20.61 -22.01
CA GLU A 438 -16.89 -22.06 -22.14
C GLU A 438 -15.78 -22.83 -21.40
N VAL A 439 -14.53 -22.36 -21.50
CA VAL A 439 -13.40 -22.93 -20.78
C VAL A 439 -13.60 -22.81 -19.26
N ALA A 440 -13.98 -21.63 -18.76
CA ALA A 440 -14.18 -21.39 -17.33
C ALA A 440 -15.35 -22.20 -16.75
N VAL A 441 -16.45 -22.36 -17.51
CA VAL A 441 -17.60 -23.19 -17.13
C VAL A 441 -17.22 -24.67 -17.12
N LYS A 442 -16.51 -25.15 -18.16
CA LYS A 442 -16.04 -26.55 -18.23
C LYS A 442 -15.03 -26.89 -17.14
N LEU A 443 -14.22 -25.92 -16.73
CA LEU A 443 -13.29 -26.04 -15.60
C LEU A 443 -14.03 -26.27 -14.27
N GLY A 444 -15.30 -25.87 -14.18
CA GLY A 444 -16.10 -25.96 -12.95
C GLY A 444 -15.86 -24.82 -11.98
N SER A 445 -15.44 -23.64 -12.49
CA SER A 445 -15.16 -22.47 -11.65
C SER A 445 -16.41 -22.03 -10.87
N LYS A 446 -16.26 -21.82 -9.55
CA LYS A 446 -17.36 -21.32 -8.71
C LYS A 446 -17.50 -19.80 -8.75
N VAL A 447 -16.46 -19.08 -9.18
CA VAL A 447 -16.48 -17.63 -9.32
C VAL A 447 -15.83 -17.24 -10.65
N ILE A 448 -16.62 -16.64 -11.54
CA ILE A 448 -16.16 -16.22 -12.86
C ILE A 448 -16.29 -14.70 -12.97
N GLY A 449 -15.20 -14.03 -13.31
CA GLY A 449 -15.15 -12.59 -13.53
C GLY A 449 -15.11 -12.26 -15.02
N VAL A 450 -16.11 -11.52 -15.50
CA VAL A 450 -16.09 -10.98 -16.86
C VAL A 450 -15.36 -9.64 -16.86
N ASN A 451 -14.21 -9.58 -17.53
CA ASN A 451 -13.51 -8.32 -17.73
C ASN A 451 -14.14 -7.56 -18.90
N ASN A 452 -14.89 -6.51 -18.59
CA ASN A 452 -15.47 -5.62 -19.60
C ASN A 452 -14.41 -4.81 -20.37
N ARG A 453 -13.16 -4.81 -19.89
CA ARG A 453 -12.02 -4.23 -20.61
C ARG A 453 -11.33 -5.31 -21.44
N ASN A 454 -11.22 -5.07 -22.74
CA ASN A 454 -10.43 -5.93 -23.62
C ASN A 454 -8.95 -5.86 -23.22
N LEU A 455 -8.33 -6.98 -22.85
CA LEU A 455 -6.93 -6.98 -22.39
C LEU A 455 -5.89 -6.77 -23.51
N THR A 456 -6.32 -6.76 -24.77
CA THR A 456 -5.47 -6.50 -25.94
C THR A 456 -5.52 -5.03 -26.35
N THR A 457 -6.72 -4.43 -26.41
CA THR A 457 -6.93 -3.04 -26.87
C THR A 457 -7.18 -2.03 -25.74
N PHE A 458 -7.54 -2.51 -24.55
CA PHE A 458 -8.02 -1.77 -23.38
C PHE A 458 -9.33 -0.99 -23.55
N ASP A 459 -10.05 -1.20 -24.65
CA ASP A 459 -11.40 -0.65 -24.81
C ASP A 459 -12.35 -1.30 -23.80
N VAL A 460 -13.32 -0.52 -23.32
CA VAL A 460 -14.31 -0.98 -22.33
C VAL A 460 -15.65 -1.15 -23.02
N ASP A 461 -16.20 -2.36 -22.96
CA ASP A 461 -17.54 -2.69 -23.40
C ASP A 461 -18.35 -3.27 -22.23
N MET A 462 -19.24 -2.44 -21.68
CA MET A 462 -20.07 -2.76 -20.51
C MET A 462 -21.15 -3.81 -20.80
N GLU A 463 -21.44 -4.11 -22.07
CA GLU A 463 -22.41 -5.14 -22.47
C GLU A 463 -21.80 -6.55 -22.45
N THR A 464 -20.47 -6.67 -22.37
CA THR A 464 -19.77 -7.97 -22.40
C THR A 464 -20.29 -8.91 -21.31
N THR A 465 -20.45 -8.42 -20.08
CA THR A 465 -21.02 -9.21 -18.98
C THR A 465 -22.43 -9.71 -19.31
N THR A 466 -23.29 -8.84 -19.84
CA THR A 466 -24.68 -9.19 -20.19
C THR A 466 -24.74 -10.21 -21.32
N ARG A 467 -23.83 -10.16 -22.30
CA ARG A 467 -23.79 -11.15 -23.39
C ARG A 467 -23.37 -12.54 -22.90
N LEU A 468 -22.45 -12.62 -21.94
CA LEU A 468 -21.89 -13.89 -21.48
C LEU A 468 -22.70 -14.55 -20.35
N MET A 469 -23.57 -13.81 -19.66
CA MET A 469 -24.25 -14.30 -18.45
C MET A 469 -25.11 -15.55 -18.68
N GLN A 470 -25.69 -15.73 -19.88
CA GLN A 470 -26.60 -16.86 -20.17
C GLN A 470 -25.89 -18.22 -20.19
N MET A 471 -24.56 -18.20 -20.33
CA MET A 471 -23.72 -19.41 -20.36
C MET A 471 -23.32 -19.89 -18.96
N VAL A 472 -23.53 -19.05 -17.93
CA VAL A 472 -23.01 -19.27 -16.58
C VAL A 472 -24.02 -20.11 -15.79
N PRO A 473 -23.58 -21.23 -15.16
CA PRO A 473 -24.44 -22.02 -14.28
C PRO A 473 -24.98 -21.19 -13.10
N LYS A 474 -26.17 -21.52 -12.59
CA LYS A 474 -26.86 -20.74 -11.55
C LYS A 474 -26.12 -20.72 -10.21
N GLU A 475 -25.36 -21.78 -9.94
CA GLU A 475 -24.56 -21.98 -8.74
C GLU A 475 -23.22 -21.21 -8.77
N THR A 476 -22.78 -20.80 -9.96
CA THR A 476 -21.56 -20.02 -10.17
C THR A 476 -21.83 -18.54 -9.93
N ILE A 477 -20.97 -17.90 -9.13
CA ILE A 477 -21.05 -16.48 -8.87
C ILE A 477 -20.43 -15.74 -10.06
N LEU A 478 -21.26 -15.07 -10.86
CA LEU A 478 -20.80 -14.19 -11.93
C LEU A 478 -20.40 -12.83 -11.36
N CYS A 479 -19.25 -12.32 -11.78
CA CYS A 479 -18.74 -11.00 -11.38
C CYS A 479 -18.49 -10.12 -12.61
N ALA A 480 -18.82 -8.83 -12.53
CA ALA A 480 -18.44 -7.85 -13.55
C ALA A 480 -17.18 -7.09 -13.12
N LEU A 481 -16.17 -7.05 -13.99
CA LEU A 481 -14.88 -6.41 -13.73
C LEU A 481 -14.66 -5.27 -14.73
N SER A 482 -13.99 -4.21 -14.26
CA SER A 482 -13.62 -3.03 -15.07
C SER A 482 -14.79 -2.17 -15.55
N GLY A 483 -14.51 -0.90 -15.83
CA GLY A 483 -15.44 0.03 -16.48
C GLY A 483 -16.47 0.70 -15.56
N ILE A 484 -16.53 0.31 -14.29
CA ILE A 484 -17.49 0.84 -13.32
C ILE A 484 -16.97 2.16 -12.74
N SER A 485 -17.70 3.24 -13.03
CA SER A 485 -17.39 4.61 -12.61
C SER A 485 -18.38 5.15 -11.59
N GLY A 486 -19.60 4.63 -11.54
CA GLY A 486 -20.62 5.06 -10.57
C GLY A 486 -21.86 4.18 -10.52
N PRO A 487 -22.88 4.59 -9.74
CA PRO A 487 -24.10 3.81 -9.47
C PRO A 487 -24.88 3.40 -10.74
N GLN A 488 -24.87 4.24 -11.77
CA GLN A 488 -25.58 3.97 -13.02
C GLN A 488 -25.02 2.74 -13.76
N ASP A 489 -23.70 2.50 -13.62
CA ASP A 489 -23.03 1.39 -14.32
C ASP A 489 -23.36 0.03 -13.69
N VAL A 490 -23.72 -0.01 -12.40
CA VAL A 490 -24.01 -1.26 -11.70
C VAL A 490 -25.49 -1.62 -11.67
N LYS A 491 -26.38 -0.67 -11.95
CA LYS A 491 -27.83 -0.91 -11.96
C LYS A 491 -28.24 -2.06 -12.89
N PRO A 492 -27.73 -2.17 -14.14
CA PRO A 492 -28.02 -3.32 -14.99
C PRO A 492 -27.52 -4.63 -14.38
N TYR A 493 -26.36 -4.62 -13.71
CA TYR A 493 -25.80 -5.81 -13.07
C TYR A 493 -26.65 -6.28 -11.88
N GLN A 494 -27.21 -5.36 -11.10
CA GLN A 494 -28.14 -5.66 -10.02
C GLN A 494 -29.44 -6.30 -10.54
N GLU A 495 -29.99 -5.78 -11.64
CA GLU A 495 -31.23 -6.28 -12.24
C GLU A 495 -31.06 -7.66 -12.90
N ASN A 496 -29.87 -7.94 -13.43
CA ASN A 496 -29.55 -9.17 -14.16
C ASN A 496 -28.92 -10.27 -13.27
N GLY A 497 -28.87 -10.10 -11.95
CA GLY A 497 -28.40 -11.14 -11.02
C GLY A 497 -26.89 -11.40 -11.05
N VAL A 498 -26.08 -10.42 -11.44
CA VAL A 498 -24.63 -10.46 -11.22
C VAL A 498 -24.36 -10.48 -9.71
N GLY A 499 -23.50 -11.38 -9.26
CA GLY A 499 -23.25 -11.59 -7.84
C GLY A 499 -22.29 -10.57 -7.22
N ALA A 500 -21.32 -10.07 -8.00
CA ALA A 500 -20.36 -9.08 -7.51
C ALA A 500 -19.80 -8.15 -8.61
N VAL A 501 -19.25 -7.02 -8.19
CA VAL A 501 -18.52 -6.08 -9.04
C VAL A 501 -17.12 -5.82 -8.50
N LEU A 502 -16.14 -5.68 -9.39
CA LEU A 502 -14.79 -5.24 -9.05
C LEU A 502 -14.58 -3.78 -9.47
N VAL A 503 -14.27 -2.93 -8.49
CA VAL A 503 -14.14 -1.48 -8.68
C VAL A 503 -12.84 -1.00 -8.07
N GLY A 504 -12.03 -0.26 -8.85
CA GLY A 504 -10.73 0.24 -8.42
C GLY A 504 -10.57 1.74 -8.61
N GLU A 505 -10.47 2.18 -9.87
CA GLU A 505 -10.15 3.59 -10.18
C GLU A 505 -11.14 4.59 -9.56
N ALA A 506 -12.44 4.32 -9.66
CA ALA A 506 -13.46 5.20 -9.09
C ALA A 506 -13.36 5.31 -7.57
N LEU A 507 -13.08 4.19 -6.88
CA LEU A 507 -12.87 4.17 -5.43
C LEU A 507 -11.60 4.93 -5.02
N MET A 508 -10.53 4.81 -5.80
CA MET A 508 -9.26 5.46 -5.50
C MET A 508 -9.30 6.98 -5.69
N ARG A 509 -10.25 7.49 -6.49
CA ARG A 509 -10.47 8.93 -6.72
C ARG A 509 -11.56 9.53 -5.81
N ALA A 510 -12.33 8.70 -5.11
CA ALA A 510 -13.45 9.17 -4.30
C ALA A 510 -12.96 9.95 -3.07
N LYS A 511 -13.42 11.20 -2.92
CA LYS A 511 -13.13 12.03 -1.74
C LYS A 511 -13.69 11.41 -0.45
N GLU A 512 -14.93 10.92 -0.53
CA GLU A 512 -15.66 10.25 0.56
C GLU A 512 -15.97 8.80 0.17
N THR A 513 -14.97 7.92 0.34
CA THR A 513 -15.02 6.53 -0.13
C THR A 513 -16.25 5.76 0.38
N SER A 514 -16.55 5.85 1.69
CA SER A 514 -17.67 5.11 2.29
C SER A 514 -19.02 5.54 1.74
N LYS A 515 -19.20 6.85 1.51
CA LYS A 515 -20.42 7.40 0.90
C LYS A 515 -20.57 6.91 -0.54
N PHE A 516 -19.49 6.97 -1.32
CA PHE A 516 -19.49 6.51 -2.70
C PHE A 516 -19.83 5.02 -2.81
N ILE A 517 -19.31 4.16 -1.93
CA ILE A 517 -19.65 2.72 -1.91
C ILE A 517 -21.14 2.49 -1.64
N ALA A 518 -21.72 3.23 -0.67
CA ALA A 518 -23.14 3.11 -0.35
C ALA A 518 -24.03 3.51 -1.54
N GLU A 519 -23.72 4.64 -2.19
CA GLU A 519 -24.42 5.11 -3.39
C GLU A 519 -24.26 4.13 -4.56
N LEU A 520 -23.04 3.63 -4.77
CA LEU A 520 -22.72 2.68 -5.81
C LEU A 520 -23.58 1.42 -5.70
N LEU A 521 -23.70 0.84 -4.51
CA LEU A 521 -24.39 -0.44 -4.32
C LEU A 521 -25.89 -0.31 -4.03
N GLY A 522 -26.46 0.89 -4.19
CA GLY A 522 -27.90 1.13 -4.02
C GLY A 522 -28.37 1.11 -2.55
N GLY A 523 -27.47 1.32 -1.60
CA GLY A 523 -27.84 1.59 -0.22
C GLY A 523 -28.32 3.04 -0.11
N GLY A 524 -29.61 3.26 0.13
CA GLY A 524 -30.12 4.60 0.44
C GLY A 524 -29.36 5.19 1.64
N GLU A 525 -29.02 6.49 1.60
CA GLU A 525 -28.18 7.25 2.56
C GLU A 525 -27.76 6.48 3.83
N ALA A 526 -26.88 5.49 3.67
CA ALA A 526 -26.41 4.68 4.79
C ALA A 526 -25.09 5.27 5.33
N VAL A 527 -25.10 6.58 5.54
CA VAL A 527 -24.31 7.21 6.60
C VAL A 527 -25.25 8.16 7.35
N THR A 528 -26.34 7.63 7.90
CA THR A 528 -26.58 8.03 9.28
C THR A 528 -25.32 7.56 10.00
N LYS A 529 -24.46 8.51 10.39
CA LYS A 529 -23.68 8.34 11.63
C LYS A 529 -24.73 7.82 12.60
N SER A 530 -24.75 6.52 12.89
CA SER A 530 -25.58 6.05 13.96
C SER A 530 -24.97 6.68 15.18
N LYS A 531 -25.47 7.86 15.54
CA LYS A 531 -25.56 8.30 16.93
C LYS A 531 -26.47 7.29 17.64
N GLN A 532 -26.12 6.00 17.62
CA GLN A 532 -26.41 5.19 18.79
C GLN A 532 -25.49 5.80 19.82
N GLN A 533 -26.11 6.64 20.65
CA GLN A 533 -25.52 7.22 21.84
C GLN A 533 -25.06 6.02 22.67
N LYS A 534 -23.80 5.61 22.49
CA LYS A 534 -23.26 4.44 23.19
C LYS A 534 -22.96 4.90 24.60
N ASN A 535 -23.77 4.43 25.54
CA ASN A 535 -23.62 4.68 26.97
C ASN A 535 -22.18 4.47 27.42
N VAL A 536 -21.53 5.47 28.01
CA VAL A 536 -20.12 5.38 28.43
C VAL A 536 -19.98 4.24 29.45
N LEU A 537 -19.03 3.33 29.23
CA LEU A 537 -18.74 2.27 30.19
C LEU A 537 -18.16 2.86 31.46
N VAL A 538 -18.68 2.45 32.62
CA VAL A 538 -18.15 2.91 33.90
C VAL A 538 -17.52 1.74 34.63
N LYS A 539 -16.21 1.86 34.89
CA LYS A 539 -15.44 0.91 35.69
C LYS A 539 -15.09 1.50 37.05
N VAL A 540 -15.33 0.73 38.10
CA VAL A 540 -14.91 1.04 39.48
C VAL A 540 -13.85 0.03 39.88
N CYS A 541 -12.61 0.50 40.04
CA CYS A 541 -11.41 -0.31 40.24
C CYS A 541 -10.88 -0.24 41.67
N GLY A 542 -10.28 -1.33 42.13
CA GLY A 542 -9.77 -1.45 43.50
C GLY A 542 -10.90 -1.64 44.51
N THR A 543 -11.95 -2.36 44.12
CA THR A 543 -13.06 -2.74 45.00
C THR A 543 -12.57 -3.68 46.09
N ARG A 544 -12.92 -3.38 47.35
CA ARG A 544 -12.44 -4.09 48.55
C ARG A 544 -13.54 -4.69 49.41
N SER A 545 -14.81 -4.60 49.01
CA SER A 545 -15.91 -5.22 49.73
C SER A 545 -17.08 -5.52 48.79
N ALA A 546 -17.87 -6.54 49.13
CA ALA A 546 -19.13 -6.87 48.45
C ALA A 546 -20.08 -5.67 48.40
N ILE A 547 -20.22 -4.94 49.51
CA ILE A 547 -21.11 -3.76 49.62
C ILE A 547 -20.69 -2.67 48.63
N ALA A 548 -19.39 -2.42 48.46
CA ALA A 548 -18.91 -1.44 47.48
C ALA A 548 -19.20 -1.89 46.04
N ALA A 549 -19.07 -3.19 45.74
CA ALA A 549 -19.44 -3.75 44.44
C ALA A 549 -20.95 -3.58 44.16
N GLU A 550 -21.81 -3.99 45.09
CA GLU A 550 -23.27 -3.86 44.99
C GLU A 550 -23.70 -2.40 44.82
N THR A 551 -23.06 -1.50 45.56
CA THR A 551 -23.31 -0.06 45.46
C THR A 551 -22.96 0.47 44.08
N ALA A 552 -21.79 0.12 43.55
CA ALA A 552 -21.37 0.52 42.21
C ALA A 552 -22.30 -0.01 41.13
N ILE A 553 -22.70 -1.29 41.20
CA ILE A 553 -23.62 -1.91 40.24
C ILE A 553 -25.00 -1.26 40.30
N SER A 554 -25.51 -1.02 41.50
CA SER A 554 -26.80 -0.35 41.73
C SER A 554 -26.79 1.10 41.27
N ALA A 555 -25.63 1.76 41.24
CA ALA A 555 -25.46 3.09 40.66
C ALA A 555 -25.35 3.05 39.11
N GLY A 556 -25.13 1.87 38.52
CA GLY A 556 -25.02 1.68 37.08
C GLY A 556 -23.63 1.38 36.54
N ALA A 557 -22.66 1.00 37.38
CA ALA A 557 -21.34 0.57 36.91
C ALA A 557 -21.43 -0.68 36.02
N ASP A 558 -20.59 -0.73 34.99
CA ASP A 558 -20.54 -1.85 34.04
C ASP A 558 -19.46 -2.87 34.42
N LEU A 559 -18.36 -2.39 35.00
CA LEU A 559 -17.18 -3.19 35.29
C LEU A 559 -16.74 -2.97 36.74
N ILE A 560 -16.51 -4.05 37.48
CA ILE A 560 -16.02 -4.01 38.87
C ILE A 560 -14.64 -4.63 38.94
N GLY A 561 -13.62 -3.81 39.24
CA GLY A 561 -12.22 -4.22 39.27
C GLY A 561 -11.71 -4.56 40.66
N MET A 562 -11.10 -5.74 40.79
CA MET A 562 -10.35 -6.16 41.98
C MET A 562 -8.86 -6.13 41.69
N ILE A 563 -8.07 -5.53 42.58
CA ILE A 563 -6.61 -5.53 42.45
C ILE A 563 -6.08 -6.80 43.12
N LEU A 564 -5.41 -7.66 42.35
CA LEU A 564 -4.85 -8.94 42.82
C LEU A 564 -3.31 -8.90 42.92
N VAL A 565 -2.76 -7.68 42.91
CA VAL A 565 -1.31 -7.40 42.94
C VAL A 565 -0.81 -7.32 44.37
N LYS A 566 -0.11 -8.38 44.81
CA LYS A 566 0.45 -8.50 46.16
C LYS A 566 1.33 -7.30 46.50
N GLY A 567 1.22 -6.81 47.74
CA GLY A 567 2.00 -5.66 48.24
C GLY A 567 1.47 -4.28 47.84
N ARG A 568 0.42 -4.20 47.00
CA ARG A 568 -0.24 -2.92 46.71
C ARG A 568 -1.31 -2.63 47.77
N LYS A 569 -1.47 -1.35 48.13
CA LYS A 569 -2.43 -0.89 49.16
C LYS A 569 -3.87 -1.36 48.90
N ARG A 570 -4.26 -1.56 47.63
CA ARG A 570 -5.61 -1.95 47.21
C ARG A 570 -5.77 -3.44 46.92
N CYS A 571 -4.75 -4.25 47.18
CA CYS A 571 -4.85 -5.70 47.02
C CYS A 571 -5.90 -6.27 47.97
N VAL A 572 -6.77 -7.14 47.47
CA VAL A 572 -7.68 -7.95 48.29
C VAL A 572 -7.11 -9.33 48.52
N ASP A 573 -7.46 -9.96 49.65
CA ASP A 573 -7.19 -11.38 49.87
C ASP A 573 -8.24 -12.25 49.13
N THR A 574 -7.98 -13.56 49.07
CA THR A 574 -8.83 -14.50 48.34
C THR A 574 -10.25 -14.57 48.88
N GLU A 575 -10.44 -14.48 50.20
CA GLU A 575 -11.76 -14.52 50.83
C GLU A 575 -12.59 -13.29 50.42
N THR A 576 -12.01 -12.10 50.53
CA THR A 576 -12.63 -10.85 50.11
C THR A 576 -12.90 -10.86 48.60
N ALA A 577 -11.98 -11.37 47.79
CA ALA A 577 -12.15 -11.48 46.34
C ALA A 577 -13.32 -12.39 45.96
N LEU A 578 -13.51 -13.52 46.65
CA LEU A 578 -14.65 -14.42 46.45
C LEU A 578 -15.98 -13.76 46.83
N GLN A 579 -16.01 -13.00 47.93
CA GLN A 579 -17.20 -12.24 48.34
C GLN A 579 -17.58 -11.17 47.31
N ILE A 580 -16.60 -10.43 46.77
CA ILE A 580 -16.83 -9.46 45.69
C ILE A 580 -17.33 -10.17 44.43
N SER A 581 -16.69 -11.27 44.05
CA SER A 581 -17.08 -12.07 42.88
C SER A 581 -18.55 -12.50 42.98
N GLN A 582 -18.93 -13.10 44.10
CA GLN A 582 -20.31 -13.48 44.38
C GLN A 582 -21.27 -12.29 44.24
N ALA A 583 -20.94 -11.16 44.85
CA ALA A 583 -21.76 -9.95 44.77
C ALA A 583 -21.95 -9.47 43.32
N VAL A 584 -20.88 -9.46 42.50
CA VAL A 584 -20.94 -9.06 41.09
C VAL A 584 -21.77 -10.02 40.24
N HIS A 585 -21.71 -11.32 40.52
CA HIS A 585 -22.48 -12.31 39.78
C HIS A 585 -23.96 -12.34 40.16
N THR A 586 -24.33 -11.99 41.39
CA THR A 586 -25.71 -12.02 41.87
C THR A 586 -26.46 -10.68 41.73
N THR A 587 -25.75 -9.55 41.65
CA THR A 587 -26.39 -8.23 41.64
C THR A 587 -26.81 -7.80 40.23
N MET A 588 -28.08 -7.40 40.08
CA MET A 588 -28.62 -6.90 38.82
C MET A 588 -28.48 -5.37 38.73
N LYS A 589 -28.30 -4.87 37.49
CA LYS A 589 -28.37 -3.44 37.19
C LYS A 589 -29.79 -2.90 37.37
N PRO A 590 -29.98 -1.60 37.69
CA PRO A 590 -31.30 -0.98 37.78
C PRO A 590 -32.10 -1.09 36.47
N ALA A 591 -33.42 -1.35 36.56
CA ALA A 591 -34.30 -1.59 35.42
C ALA A 591 -34.30 -0.48 34.34
N GLY A 592 -34.01 0.78 34.71
CA GLY A 592 -33.91 1.91 33.78
C GLY A 592 -32.60 1.99 32.97
N LEU A 593 -31.64 1.11 33.26
CA LEU A 593 -30.32 1.01 32.60
C LEU A 593 -30.13 -0.34 31.87
N VAL A 594 -31.18 -1.18 31.81
CA VAL A 594 -31.20 -2.45 31.07
C VAL A 594 -31.46 -2.15 29.59
N GLU A 595 -30.63 -2.68 28.70
CA GLU A 595 -30.78 -2.48 27.25
C GLU A 595 -32.13 -3.03 26.74
N ALA A 596 -32.84 -2.25 25.92
CA ALA A 596 -34.17 -2.60 25.42
C ALA A 596 -34.12 -3.87 24.55
N GLY A 597 -34.87 -4.91 24.96
CA GLY A 597 -34.93 -6.21 24.27
C GLY A 597 -34.25 -7.37 25.00
N ALA A 598 -33.67 -7.15 26.18
CA ALA A 598 -33.14 -8.23 27.00
C ALA A 598 -34.27 -9.19 27.44
N ALA A 599 -34.24 -10.42 26.92
CA ALA A 599 -35.17 -11.46 27.33
C ALA A 599 -35.02 -11.71 28.85
N THR A 600 -36.15 -11.78 29.55
CA THR A 600 -36.21 -12.21 30.95
C THR A 600 -35.68 -13.64 31.01
N PRO A 601 -34.77 -13.99 31.94
CA PRO A 601 -34.35 -15.38 32.09
C PRO A 601 -35.58 -16.23 32.42
N ALA A 602 -35.74 -17.37 31.74
CA ALA A 602 -36.78 -18.33 32.09
C ALA A 602 -36.60 -18.76 33.57
N ALA A 603 -37.70 -18.80 34.32
CA ALA A 603 -37.69 -19.24 35.71
C ALA A 603 -37.16 -20.69 35.79
N GLY A 604 -35.95 -20.87 36.34
CA GLY A 604 -35.36 -22.19 36.58
C GLY A 604 -33.88 -22.37 36.25
N THR A 605 -33.20 -21.39 35.64
CA THR A 605 -31.75 -21.51 35.35
C THR A 605 -30.92 -21.22 36.61
N PRO A 606 -29.96 -22.07 37.02
CA PRO A 606 -29.12 -21.82 38.19
C PRO A 606 -28.32 -20.51 38.04
N ALA A 607 -28.24 -19.71 39.11
CA ALA A 607 -27.55 -18.41 39.17
C ALA A 607 -26.01 -18.46 38.96
N HIS A 608 -25.43 -19.63 38.66
CA HIS A 608 -23.99 -19.86 38.58
C HIS A 608 -23.40 -19.95 37.16
N GLN A 609 -24.20 -19.73 36.11
CA GLN A 609 -23.68 -19.67 34.75
C GLN A 609 -24.30 -18.48 34.02
N LYS A 610 -23.74 -17.28 34.24
CA LYS A 610 -23.78 -16.29 33.15
C LYS A 610 -23.12 -16.98 31.95
N GLU A 611 -23.76 -17.00 30.78
CA GLU A 611 -23.07 -17.45 29.57
C GLU A 611 -21.80 -16.61 29.47
N VAL A 612 -20.67 -17.23 29.76
CA VAL A 612 -19.38 -16.60 29.66
C VAL A 612 -19.26 -16.09 28.22
N PRO A 613 -18.91 -14.82 27.98
CA PRO A 613 -18.54 -14.35 26.66
C PRO A 613 -17.23 -15.04 26.27
N MET A 614 -17.31 -16.31 25.88
CA MET A 614 -16.25 -16.95 25.13
C MET A 614 -16.06 -16.14 23.85
N PHE A 615 -14.86 -16.10 23.29
CA PHE A 615 -14.59 -15.58 21.96
C PHE A 615 -15.43 -16.38 20.93
N LYS A 616 -16.74 -16.13 20.85
CA LYS A 616 -17.60 -16.65 19.81
C LYS A 616 -17.10 -15.97 18.54
N LEU A 617 -16.76 -16.78 17.53
CA LEU A 617 -16.50 -16.29 16.18
C LEU A 617 -17.56 -15.25 15.82
N PRO A 618 -17.18 -14.09 15.25
CA PRO A 618 -18.10 -12.99 15.05
C PRO A 618 -19.39 -13.47 14.38
N GLY A 619 -20.49 -13.39 15.12
CA GLY A 619 -21.79 -13.92 14.72
C GLY A 619 -22.37 -13.15 13.53
N THR A 620 -23.01 -13.90 12.61
CA THR A 620 -24.19 -13.64 11.73
C THR A 620 -24.44 -12.26 11.10
N GLY A 621 -23.65 -11.22 11.38
CA GLY A 621 -23.76 -9.89 10.80
C GLY A 621 -23.09 -9.82 9.44
N THR A 622 -23.74 -9.17 8.48
CA THR A 622 -23.23 -9.05 7.10
C THR A 622 -22.25 -7.90 6.91
N LYS A 623 -22.04 -7.03 7.91
CA LYS A 623 -21.14 -5.88 7.84
C LYS A 623 -19.92 -6.06 8.73
N ALA A 624 -18.75 -5.62 8.25
CA ALA A 624 -17.54 -5.58 9.06
C ALA A 624 -17.58 -4.45 10.08
N HIS A 625 -17.07 -4.70 11.28
CA HIS A 625 -16.93 -3.69 12.34
C HIS A 625 -15.45 -3.46 12.67
N SER A 626 -15.13 -2.27 13.19
CA SER A 626 -13.81 -2.04 13.78
C SER A 626 -13.58 -3.02 14.93
N PHE A 627 -12.37 -3.53 15.06
CA PHE A 627 -12.03 -4.54 16.07
C PHE A 627 -12.40 -4.09 17.49
N PHE A 628 -11.94 -2.91 17.93
CA PHE A 628 -12.21 -2.40 19.28
C PHE A 628 -13.67 -2.05 19.51
N GLU A 629 -14.38 -1.67 18.46
CA GLU A 629 -15.83 -1.44 18.53
C GLU A 629 -16.56 -2.76 18.78
N HIS A 630 -16.21 -3.79 18.02
CA HIS A 630 -16.81 -5.11 18.13
C HIS A 630 -16.59 -5.71 19.52
N THR A 631 -15.34 -5.74 19.99
CA THR A 631 -14.98 -6.29 21.30
C THR A 631 -15.66 -5.53 22.44
N THR A 632 -15.71 -4.21 22.36
CA THR A 632 -16.38 -3.39 23.38
C THR A 632 -17.88 -3.67 23.45
N THR A 633 -18.54 -3.81 22.30
CA THR A 633 -19.99 -4.05 22.25
C THR A 633 -20.35 -5.46 22.73
N HIS A 634 -19.53 -6.48 22.45
CA HIS A 634 -19.90 -7.88 22.69
C HIS A 634 -19.26 -8.51 23.92
N PHE A 635 -18.12 -8.00 24.39
CA PHE A 635 -17.34 -8.64 25.46
C PHE A 635 -17.18 -7.79 26.72
N LEU A 636 -17.36 -6.46 26.62
CA LEU A 636 -17.22 -5.54 27.77
C LEU A 636 -18.56 -5.05 28.31
N ARG A 637 -19.67 -5.65 27.87
CA ARG A 637 -21.04 -5.32 28.30
C ARG A 637 -21.81 -6.58 28.64
N HIS A 638 -22.67 -6.46 29.64
CA HIS A 638 -23.70 -7.43 29.92
C HIS A 638 -25.03 -6.69 30.15
N PRO A 639 -26.16 -7.20 29.59
CA PRO A 639 -27.42 -6.46 29.55
C PRO A 639 -28.03 -6.22 30.93
N THR A 640 -27.81 -7.12 31.89
CA THR A 640 -28.51 -7.12 33.18
C THR A 640 -27.60 -7.06 34.41
N SER A 641 -26.28 -7.10 34.25
CA SER A 641 -25.32 -7.14 35.38
C SER A 641 -24.01 -6.44 35.03
N ALA A 642 -23.17 -6.19 36.02
CA ALA A 642 -21.78 -5.84 35.77
C ALA A 642 -20.92 -7.08 35.46
N LEU A 643 -19.72 -6.85 34.94
CA LEU A 643 -18.67 -7.85 34.72
C LEU A 643 -17.55 -7.67 35.73
N LEU A 644 -17.01 -8.78 36.22
CA LEU A 644 -15.91 -8.83 37.17
C LEU A 644 -14.56 -8.76 36.45
N VAL A 645 -13.71 -7.82 36.86
CA VAL A 645 -12.38 -7.59 36.29
C VAL A 645 -11.30 -7.92 37.33
N GLY A 646 -10.40 -8.85 37.03
CA GLY A 646 -9.19 -9.07 37.83
C GLY A 646 -8.03 -8.24 37.30
N VAL A 647 -7.43 -7.40 38.14
CA VAL A 647 -6.29 -6.53 37.77
C VAL A 647 -4.97 -7.14 38.24
N PHE A 648 -4.08 -7.37 37.28
CA PHE A 648 -2.75 -7.94 37.45
C PHE A 648 -1.69 -6.95 36.97
N GLN A 649 -0.49 -7.08 37.52
CA GLN A 649 0.70 -6.31 37.22
C GLN A 649 1.92 -7.22 37.48
N ASP A 650 2.49 -7.74 36.40
CA ASP A 650 3.72 -8.54 36.37
C ASP A 650 3.65 -9.87 37.15
N GLN A 651 2.46 -10.41 37.42
CA GLN A 651 2.33 -11.78 37.93
C GLN A 651 2.52 -12.83 36.82
N PRO A 652 2.98 -14.06 37.14
CA PRO A 652 3.10 -15.14 36.17
C PRO A 652 1.74 -15.50 35.53
N LEU A 653 1.75 -15.85 34.24
CA LEU A 653 0.54 -16.26 33.50
C LEU A 653 -0.22 -17.40 34.18
N GLU A 654 0.47 -18.39 34.74
CA GLU A 654 -0.14 -19.50 35.49
C GLU A 654 -1.00 -19.01 36.66
N TYR A 655 -0.50 -18.03 37.42
CA TYR A 655 -1.26 -17.42 38.51
C TYR A 655 -2.49 -16.67 37.98
N ILE A 656 -2.35 -15.95 36.87
CA ILE A 656 -3.48 -15.23 36.24
C ILE A 656 -4.58 -16.22 35.86
N LEU A 657 -4.22 -17.33 35.19
CA LEU A 657 -5.17 -18.37 34.77
C LEU A 657 -5.84 -19.05 35.97
N GLU A 658 -5.09 -19.36 37.03
CA GLU A 658 -5.65 -19.90 38.27
C GLU A 658 -6.69 -18.94 38.87
N GLN A 659 -6.39 -17.64 38.94
CA GLN A 659 -7.33 -16.66 39.48
C GLN A 659 -8.56 -16.45 38.59
N VAL A 660 -8.43 -16.59 37.27
CA VAL A 660 -9.57 -16.57 36.34
C VAL A 660 -10.59 -17.64 36.72
N ASP A 661 -10.12 -18.86 37.00
CA ASP A 661 -10.98 -19.98 37.34
C ASP A 661 -11.53 -19.87 38.77
N VAL A 662 -10.65 -19.62 39.76
CA VAL A 662 -11.02 -19.58 41.18
C VAL A 662 -12.02 -18.47 41.48
N LEU A 663 -11.84 -17.30 40.87
CA LEU A 663 -12.68 -16.13 41.14
C LEU A 663 -13.81 -15.96 40.13
N GLY A 664 -13.88 -16.80 39.10
CA GLY A 664 -14.87 -16.65 38.03
C GLY A 664 -14.74 -15.30 37.32
N LEU A 665 -13.52 -14.87 37.01
CA LEU A 665 -13.29 -13.57 36.36
C LEU A 665 -13.94 -13.54 34.99
N ASP A 666 -14.67 -12.46 34.69
CA ASP A 666 -15.25 -12.22 33.37
C ASP A 666 -14.23 -11.58 32.43
N ILE A 667 -13.33 -10.76 32.96
CA ILE A 667 -12.31 -10.00 32.23
C ILE A 667 -11.00 -10.00 33.02
N VAL A 668 -9.87 -10.10 32.30
CA VAL A 668 -8.54 -9.87 32.87
C VAL A 668 -8.03 -8.49 32.46
N GLN A 669 -7.48 -7.74 33.41
CA GLN A 669 -6.77 -6.51 33.14
C GLN A 669 -5.27 -6.68 33.41
N LEU A 670 -4.45 -6.55 32.37
CA LEU A 670 -2.99 -6.51 32.47
C LEU A 670 -2.54 -5.05 32.63
N HIS A 671 -1.77 -4.77 33.67
CA HIS A 671 -1.43 -3.41 34.11
C HIS A 671 0.09 -3.23 34.34
N GLY A 672 0.90 -4.21 33.96
CA GLY A 672 2.36 -4.19 34.06
C GLY A 672 3.03 -4.16 32.69
N ASN A 673 4.13 -4.90 32.59
CA ASN A 673 4.91 -5.11 31.37
C ASN A 673 4.65 -6.52 30.81
N GLU A 674 3.47 -7.08 31.04
CA GLU A 674 3.11 -8.39 30.51
C GLU A 674 3.19 -8.39 28.96
N PRO A 675 3.67 -9.48 28.34
CA PRO A 675 3.63 -9.60 26.88
C PRO A 675 2.20 -9.55 26.36
N ILE A 676 1.94 -8.75 25.32
CA ILE A 676 0.60 -8.58 24.72
C ILE A 676 0.05 -9.90 24.17
N GLU A 677 0.93 -10.83 23.79
CA GLU A 677 0.62 -12.17 23.27
C GLU A 677 -0.13 -13.03 24.30
N TRP A 678 0.02 -12.74 25.59
CA TRP A 678 -0.69 -13.47 26.65
C TRP A 678 -2.21 -13.32 26.54
N ALA A 679 -2.70 -12.25 25.92
CA ALA A 679 -4.13 -12.10 25.70
C ALA A 679 -4.75 -13.20 24.83
N ASN A 680 -3.95 -13.84 23.97
CA ASN A 680 -4.40 -15.00 23.18
C ASN A 680 -4.42 -16.30 23.98
N LEU A 681 -3.72 -16.34 25.12
CA LEU A 681 -3.63 -17.50 26.01
C LEU A 681 -4.65 -17.43 27.16
N ILE A 682 -5.13 -16.23 27.48
CA ILE A 682 -6.14 -16.00 28.52
C ILE A 682 -7.53 -16.28 27.93
N PRO A 683 -8.32 -17.23 28.50
CA PRO A 683 -9.63 -17.62 27.96
C PRO A 683 -10.75 -16.62 28.30
N ARG A 684 -10.39 -15.33 28.45
CA ARG A 684 -11.25 -14.21 28.81
C ARG A 684 -10.84 -12.97 28.03
N PRO A 685 -11.77 -12.05 27.74
CA PRO A 685 -11.43 -10.72 27.23
C PRO A 685 -10.35 -10.06 28.10
N VAL A 686 -9.39 -9.41 27.44
CA VAL A 686 -8.25 -8.76 28.11
C VAL A 686 -8.30 -7.26 27.90
N ILE A 687 -8.32 -6.50 28.99
CA ILE A 687 -8.04 -5.06 28.98
C ILE A 687 -6.54 -4.90 29.23
N HIS A 688 -5.85 -4.10 28.43
CA HIS A 688 -4.43 -3.84 28.66
C HIS A 688 -4.22 -2.35 28.97
N ALA A 689 -3.55 -2.05 30.08
CA ALA A 689 -3.23 -0.69 30.45
C ALA A 689 -2.03 -0.19 29.63
N PHE A 690 -2.09 1.06 29.18
CA PHE A 690 -1.04 1.68 28.37
C PHE A 690 -0.83 3.13 28.79
N LYS A 691 0.40 3.62 28.59
CA LYS A 691 0.66 5.05 28.43
C LYS A 691 0.23 5.49 27.02
N PRO A 692 -0.18 6.76 26.81
CA PRO A 692 -0.62 7.23 25.49
C PRO A 692 0.40 7.07 24.35
N ASP A 693 1.69 7.02 24.67
CA ASP A 693 2.81 6.86 23.73
C ASP A 693 3.31 5.41 23.59
N ALA A 694 2.68 4.45 24.30
CA ALA A 694 3.13 3.07 24.31
C ALA A 694 3.03 2.40 22.92
N ALA A 695 4.04 1.59 22.61
CA ALA A 695 3.99 0.70 21.46
C ALA A 695 2.87 -0.34 21.63
N ALA A 696 2.36 -0.87 20.52
CA ALA A 696 1.32 -1.89 20.46
C ALA A 696 -0.09 -1.55 21.00
N LEU A 697 -0.31 -0.36 21.56
CA LEU A 697 -1.64 0.12 22.00
C LEU A 697 -2.74 -0.02 20.92
N ARG A 698 -2.36 0.20 19.66
CA ARG A 698 -3.24 0.11 18.48
C ARG A 698 -3.31 -1.29 17.86
N THR A 699 -2.53 -2.25 18.33
CA THR A 699 -2.46 -3.58 17.74
C THR A 699 -3.75 -4.33 18.04
N THR A 700 -4.50 -4.67 16.99
CA THR A 700 -5.74 -5.44 17.10
C THR A 700 -5.44 -6.92 17.34
N GLY A 701 -6.37 -7.63 18.00
CA GLY A 701 -6.24 -9.05 18.29
C GLY A 701 -5.47 -9.40 19.58
N TYR A 702 -4.79 -8.45 20.21
CA TYR A 702 -3.97 -8.69 21.42
C TYR A 702 -4.53 -8.08 22.70
N HIS A 703 -5.67 -7.41 22.63
CA HIS A 703 -6.44 -6.92 23.78
C HIS A 703 -7.81 -6.49 23.30
N SER A 704 -8.84 -6.64 24.12
CA SER A 704 -10.21 -6.25 23.80
C SER A 704 -10.38 -4.74 23.75
N VAL A 705 -9.72 -3.99 24.63
CA VAL A 705 -9.66 -2.52 24.56
C VAL A 705 -8.45 -2.00 25.34
N PRO A 706 -7.74 -0.97 24.85
CA PRO A 706 -6.70 -0.31 25.62
C PRO A 706 -7.31 0.58 26.71
N LEU A 707 -6.73 0.52 27.91
CA LEU A 707 -7.00 1.43 29.01
C LEU A 707 -5.83 2.41 29.12
N LEU A 708 -6.07 3.71 28.98
CA LEU A 708 -5.04 4.72 29.14
C LEU A 708 -4.92 5.10 30.62
N ASP A 709 -3.70 5.03 31.15
CA ASP A 709 -3.37 5.44 32.52
C ASP A 709 -2.06 6.24 32.51
N SER A 710 -1.86 7.13 33.49
CA SER A 710 -0.61 7.88 33.69
C SER A 710 0.57 6.98 34.11
N GLY A 711 0.29 5.71 34.44
CA GLY A 711 1.28 4.65 34.62
C GLY A 711 1.77 4.47 36.06
N ALA A 712 1.47 5.40 36.96
CA ALA A 712 1.68 5.25 38.39
C ALA A 712 0.34 4.94 39.06
N GLY A 713 -0.19 3.73 38.84
CA GLY A 713 -1.50 3.33 39.37
C GLY A 713 -1.67 3.72 40.84
N GLY A 714 -2.70 4.52 41.14
CA GLY A 714 -3.03 4.95 42.50
C GLY A 714 -2.43 6.25 43.02
N THR A 715 -1.73 7.05 42.20
CA THR A 715 -1.22 8.39 42.57
C THR A 715 -2.26 9.51 42.46
N GLY A 716 -3.34 9.28 41.71
CA GLY A 716 -4.35 10.32 41.43
C GLY A 716 -3.94 11.31 40.33
N GLU A 717 -2.82 11.06 39.64
CA GLU A 717 -2.37 11.88 38.52
C GLU A 717 -3.23 11.66 37.27
N GLN A 718 -3.61 12.76 36.63
CA GLN A 718 -4.38 12.75 35.40
C GLN A 718 -3.48 12.54 34.17
N LEU A 719 -4.05 11.92 33.15
CA LEU A 719 -3.46 11.86 31.82
C LEU A 719 -3.34 13.27 31.21
N ALA A 720 -2.26 13.49 30.45
CA ALA A 720 -2.12 14.68 29.61
C ALA A 720 -3.15 14.67 28.47
N ALA A 721 -4.20 15.46 28.60
CA ALA A 721 -5.28 15.57 27.60
C ALA A 721 -4.79 15.83 26.16
N PRO A 722 -3.75 16.67 25.91
CA PRO A 722 -3.23 16.85 24.56
C PRO A 722 -2.68 15.56 23.93
N ALA A 723 -1.97 14.74 24.70
CA ALA A 723 -1.40 13.48 24.21
C ALA A 723 -2.50 12.45 23.88
N VAL A 724 -3.54 12.36 24.71
CA VAL A 724 -4.71 11.50 24.46
C VAL A 724 -5.46 11.98 23.23
N LYS A 725 -5.67 13.29 23.09
CA LYS A 725 -6.36 13.87 21.93
C LYS A 725 -5.61 13.59 20.64
N GLU A 726 -4.31 13.87 20.60
CA GLU A 726 -3.45 13.60 19.44
C GLU A 726 -3.43 12.10 19.08
N LEU A 727 -3.36 11.22 20.09
CA LEU A 727 -3.44 9.77 19.90
C LEU A 727 -4.73 9.36 19.21
N LEU A 728 -5.86 9.83 19.73
CA LEU A 728 -7.17 9.47 19.20
C LEU A 728 -7.39 10.08 17.82
N GLU A 729 -6.99 11.31 17.55
CA GLU A 729 -7.13 11.96 16.23
C GLU A 729 -6.36 11.22 15.12
N LYS A 730 -5.25 10.55 15.44
CA LYS A 730 -4.42 9.81 14.48
C LYS A 730 -5.00 8.46 14.01
N ASP A 731 -5.93 7.85 14.75
CA ASP A 731 -6.51 6.55 14.38
C ASP A 731 -8.02 6.53 14.58
N GLU A 732 -8.75 6.48 13.47
CA GLU A 732 -10.21 6.50 13.48
C GLU A 732 -10.87 5.26 14.07
N GLY A 733 -10.17 4.13 14.09
CA GLY A 733 -10.71 2.89 14.62
C GLY A 733 -10.30 2.58 16.05
N LEU A 734 -9.51 3.45 16.69
CA LEU A 734 -9.08 3.29 18.08
C LEU A 734 -10.21 3.70 19.04
N SER A 735 -10.49 2.86 20.03
CA SER A 735 -11.38 3.16 21.16
C SER A 735 -10.65 2.87 22.46
N VAL A 736 -10.87 3.68 23.49
CA VAL A 736 -10.09 3.62 24.74
C VAL A 736 -10.99 3.70 25.98
N ILE A 737 -10.53 3.11 27.08
CA ILE A 737 -10.99 3.45 28.43
C ILE A 737 -10.03 4.49 29.02
N LEU A 738 -10.54 5.57 29.60
CA LEU A 738 -9.71 6.55 30.31
C LEU A 738 -9.65 6.24 31.80
N ALA A 739 -8.43 6.17 32.34
CA ALA A 739 -8.14 6.05 33.75
C ALA A 739 -7.17 7.16 34.20
N GLY A 740 -6.85 7.18 35.50
CA GLY A 740 -5.89 8.12 36.09
C GLY A 740 -6.54 9.43 36.55
N GLY A 741 -6.57 9.64 37.86
CA GLY A 741 -7.00 10.92 38.47
C GLY A 741 -8.47 11.31 38.29
N LEU A 742 -9.33 10.42 37.77
CA LEU A 742 -10.75 10.69 37.56
C LEU A 742 -11.53 10.68 38.88
N ASN A 743 -12.51 11.59 39.00
CA ASN A 743 -13.47 11.69 40.09
C ASN A 743 -14.77 12.33 39.60
N ALA A 744 -15.77 12.46 40.49
CA ALA A 744 -17.09 12.96 40.12
C ALA A 744 -17.06 14.40 39.56
N ASP A 745 -16.11 15.22 40.02
CA ASP A 745 -16.02 16.64 39.66
C ASP A 745 -15.35 16.86 38.29
N ASN A 746 -14.47 15.95 37.87
CA ASN A 746 -13.64 16.14 36.68
C ASN A 746 -13.99 15.21 35.49
N VAL A 747 -14.67 14.09 35.70
CA VAL A 747 -14.87 13.08 34.65
C VAL A 747 -15.53 13.66 33.40
N GLN A 748 -16.51 14.55 33.58
CA GLN A 748 -17.21 15.19 32.47
C GLN A 748 -16.34 16.19 31.71
N SER A 749 -15.58 17.02 32.43
CA SER A 749 -14.75 18.05 31.81
C SER A 749 -13.53 17.45 31.11
N VAL A 750 -12.95 16.36 31.64
CA VAL A 750 -11.84 15.64 31.00
C VAL A 750 -12.28 15.03 29.68
N VAL A 751 -13.40 14.30 29.64
CA VAL A 751 -13.90 13.69 28.39
C VAL A 751 -14.29 14.76 27.37
N LYS A 752 -15.00 15.81 27.80
CA LYS A 752 -15.37 16.94 26.92
C LYS A 752 -14.16 17.71 26.40
N GLY A 753 -13.11 17.85 27.21
CA GLY A 753 -11.88 18.56 26.86
C GLY A 753 -11.10 17.93 25.70
N LEU A 754 -11.38 16.67 25.35
CA LEU A 754 -10.81 16.01 24.17
C LEU A 754 -11.46 16.49 22.86
N GLY A 755 -12.63 17.14 22.93
CA GLY A 755 -13.43 17.58 21.77
C GLY A 755 -14.32 16.45 21.22
N ASP A 756 -15.30 16.81 20.39
CA ASP A 756 -16.39 15.89 20.00
C ASP A 756 -15.91 14.59 19.34
N VAL A 757 -14.92 14.69 18.43
CA VAL A 757 -14.41 13.53 17.68
C VAL A 757 -13.60 12.60 18.58
N ALA A 758 -12.64 13.13 19.33
CA ALA A 758 -11.82 12.33 20.24
C ALA A 758 -12.63 11.82 21.44
N GLY A 759 -13.54 12.64 21.98
CA GLY A 759 -14.46 12.25 23.06
C GLY A 759 -15.36 11.08 22.68
N SER A 760 -15.83 11.01 21.43
CA SER A 760 -16.65 9.89 20.94
C SER A 760 -15.91 8.54 20.91
N ARG A 761 -14.57 8.55 20.99
CA ARG A 761 -13.71 7.35 21.01
C ARG A 761 -13.37 6.90 22.43
N VAL A 762 -13.76 7.68 23.44
CA VAL A 762 -13.71 7.28 24.85
C VAL A 762 -14.94 6.44 25.13
N ILE A 763 -14.78 5.12 25.05
CA ILE A 763 -15.88 4.17 25.25
C ILE A 763 -16.15 3.88 26.72
N GLY A 764 -15.22 4.26 27.60
CA GLY A 764 -15.35 4.06 29.03
C GLY A 764 -14.43 4.93 29.88
N VAL A 765 -14.76 5.01 31.17
CA VAL A 765 -13.98 5.68 32.21
C VAL A 765 -13.77 4.74 33.39
N ASP A 766 -12.59 4.79 33.99
CA ASP A 766 -12.18 3.98 35.13
C ASP A 766 -11.80 4.87 36.31
N VAL A 767 -12.38 4.59 37.47
CA VAL A 767 -12.04 5.28 38.73
C VAL A 767 -11.44 4.32 39.74
N SER A 768 -10.46 4.79 40.50
CA SER A 768 -9.94 4.08 41.68
C SER A 768 -9.83 5.03 42.87
N SER A 769 -8.74 5.78 43.01
CA SER A 769 -8.53 6.68 44.18
C SER A 769 -9.52 7.84 44.27
N GLY A 770 -10.16 8.24 43.17
CA GLY A 770 -11.11 9.36 43.13
C GLY A 770 -12.42 9.10 43.89
N VAL A 771 -12.70 7.86 44.28
CA VAL A 771 -13.86 7.48 45.10
C VAL A 771 -13.47 7.05 46.51
N GLU A 772 -12.25 7.38 46.95
CA GLU A 772 -11.79 7.08 48.30
C GLU A 772 -11.94 8.29 49.25
N HIS A 773 -12.09 7.99 50.54
CA HIS A 773 -11.97 8.93 51.65
C HIS A 773 -11.13 8.27 52.75
N GLU A 774 -10.13 8.98 53.26
CA GLU A 774 -9.18 8.49 54.28
C GLU A 774 -8.53 7.11 53.95
N GLY A 775 -8.37 6.81 52.66
CA GLY A 775 -7.76 5.55 52.18
C GLY A 775 -8.71 4.35 52.10
N GLY A 776 -9.98 4.51 52.45
CA GLY A 776 -11.07 3.53 52.23
C GLY A 776 -11.98 3.95 51.08
N GLN A 777 -12.72 3.01 50.49
CA GLN A 777 -13.75 3.32 49.49
C GLN A 777 -14.93 4.03 50.15
N ASP A 778 -15.38 5.14 49.57
CA ASP A 778 -16.55 5.89 50.01
C ASP A 778 -17.74 5.59 49.08
N LEU A 779 -18.80 5.00 49.66
CA LEU A 779 -19.97 4.54 48.93
C LEU A 779 -20.73 5.68 48.23
N GLU A 780 -20.78 6.87 48.83
CA GLU A 780 -21.45 8.02 48.23
C GLU A 780 -20.61 8.61 47.10
N LYS A 781 -19.29 8.65 47.24
CA LYS A 781 -18.41 9.03 46.12
C LYS A 781 -18.50 8.06 44.95
N ILE A 782 -18.60 6.75 45.20
CA ILE A 782 -18.85 5.74 44.15
C ILE A 782 -20.14 6.09 43.40
N LYS A 783 -21.26 6.27 44.10
CA LYS A 783 -22.55 6.62 43.47
C LYS A 783 -22.46 7.90 42.66
N THR A 784 -21.82 8.93 43.22
CA THR A 784 -21.71 10.26 42.61
C THR A 784 -20.85 10.19 41.34
N PHE A 785 -19.72 9.48 41.37
CA PHE A 785 -18.89 9.26 40.20
C PHE A 785 -19.63 8.51 39.10
N VAL A 786 -20.26 7.38 39.42
CA VAL A 786 -20.99 6.56 38.44
C VAL A 786 -22.11 7.38 37.80
N THR A 787 -22.87 8.13 38.60
CA THR A 787 -23.92 9.03 38.11
C THR A 787 -23.36 10.12 37.19
N ALA A 788 -22.26 10.78 37.59
CA ALA A 788 -21.62 11.82 36.79
C ALA A 788 -21.09 11.29 35.45
N ALA A 789 -20.48 10.09 35.46
CA ALA A 789 -19.97 9.42 34.27
C ALA A 789 -21.11 8.99 33.33
N LYS A 790 -22.18 8.40 33.86
CA LYS A 790 -23.38 8.04 33.07
C LYS A 790 -24.12 9.27 32.54
N ALA A 791 -24.01 10.43 33.18
CA ALA A 791 -24.61 11.66 32.68
C ALA A 791 -23.91 12.23 31.43
N LEU A 792 -22.72 11.74 31.05
CA LEU A 792 -22.09 12.03 29.74
C LEU A 792 -23.01 11.65 28.56
N GLU A 793 -24.02 10.80 28.81
CA GLU A 793 -24.98 10.30 27.83
C GLU A 793 -26.08 11.31 27.43
N LYS A 794 -26.38 12.32 28.26
CA LYS A 794 -27.61 13.14 28.14
C LYS A 794 -27.45 14.48 27.39
N GLN A 795 -26.25 14.79 26.89
CA GLN A 795 -25.95 16.03 26.15
C GLN A 795 -25.39 15.69 24.77
#